data_AF-A0A925B6J3-F1
#
_entry.id   AF-A0A925B6J3-F1
#
_cell.length_a   1.000
_cell.length_b   1.000
_cell.length_c   1.000
_cell.angle_alpha   90.00
_cell.angle_beta   90.00
_cell.angle_gamma   90.00
#
_symmetry.space_group_name_H-M   'P 1'
#
loop_
_entity.id
_entity.type
_entity.pdbx_description
1 polymer ?
#
loop_
_entity_poly.entity_id
_entity_poly.type
_entity_poly.pdbx_seq_one_letter_code
_entity_poly.pdbx_strand_id
1 'polypeptide(L)'
;MRSTISVARTTIPASAQDVDGLLTSLDTRPGAWLGCDVASDGLFRRESMACAVAALRFCLDGVTLTATALTPCGAGLLEAFGSNGGTFNSGATVLAELRRFLSMFDSPSAEMGLYGAFSFDYYLLGEEKLPDDGRRRLVLHFPERVLAVDAAGARWIDFVFSSEHRGAVGQIPQVCIEEDEDELPAGGHAKRVAGGIERLRRGELQSLVLSQTFRRRSSVAPSRAFAALRARNPYPAMFFCNLGGGEVLFGASPDLQVRADSEWVESAPVCGTLRRGGDPIEDAAQALALLASEKEGAALALCADAAANEHAVVCVPGTVEVLSHRRAYFFSTIIHAIDHLRGRRRAGLDAFDLLLAHATPATVTGLPKRAALRAIAELEADWRGWYAGAVARLGSDGSITAHTVLRAARVAGGIAEIRTGGNILVDSNPEKEEDESRLKAQSLFSVLEAADSTPLSAAPRARLYRFVESDDDVLPRLENALATAGATRAHEAQMSILSGVPAKPASIQEPLLALGEGALWLLGEAGAVVAVLVRPEFARIVEGRASQNGFLGVVGAFSAGWYSTRAIRSGTLPAPWMESAVSEEGWILAAQHREHRICALLFRPDSVLSLRGAAGMRALHAAFAWLDHGMFARESEKENA
;
A
#
# COMPACT_ATOMS: atom_id res chain seq x y z
N MET A 1 11.44 42.74 -22.02
CA MET A 1 10.09 42.20 -21.80
C MET A 1 10.16 40.72 -22.10
N ARG A 2 10.11 39.84 -21.08
CA ARG A 2 10.03 38.40 -21.33
C ARG A 2 8.60 38.09 -21.75
N SER A 3 8.42 37.42 -22.87
CA SER A 3 7.11 36.97 -23.35
C SER A 3 6.60 35.85 -22.44
N THR A 4 5.57 36.11 -21.64
CA THR A 4 4.83 35.08 -20.92
C THR A 4 4.21 34.10 -21.93
N ILE A 5 4.35 32.81 -21.69
CA ILE A 5 3.76 31.74 -22.51
C ILE A 5 2.31 31.56 -22.06
N SER A 6 1.39 31.71 -23.01
CA SER A 6 -0.02 31.49 -22.72
C SER A 6 -0.37 30.01 -22.75
N VAL A 7 -1.17 29.56 -21.79
CA VAL A 7 -1.55 28.15 -21.63
C VAL A 7 -3.05 27.99 -21.79
N ALA A 8 -3.47 27.23 -22.81
CA ALA A 8 -4.84 26.75 -22.93
C ALA A 8 -4.97 25.34 -22.34
N ARG A 9 -6.02 25.10 -21.56
CA ARG A 9 -6.30 23.84 -20.87
C ARG A 9 -7.59 23.22 -21.38
N THR A 10 -7.55 21.95 -21.77
CA THR A 10 -8.75 21.15 -22.08
C THR A 10 -8.84 19.97 -21.13
N THR A 11 -10.04 19.66 -20.62
CA THR A 11 -10.27 18.52 -19.73
C THR A 11 -11.29 17.58 -20.34
N ILE A 12 -10.98 16.28 -20.39
CA ILE A 12 -11.79 15.24 -21.05
C ILE A 12 -11.92 14.06 -20.09
N PRO A 13 -13.11 13.44 -19.93
CA PRO A 13 -13.24 12.22 -19.13
C PRO A 13 -12.32 11.11 -19.63
N ALA A 14 -11.79 10.31 -18.70
CA ALA A 14 -10.97 9.14 -18.98
C ALA A 14 -11.63 7.87 -18.42
N SER A 15 -11.46 6.77 -19.13
CA SER A 15 -11.95 5.45 -18.73
C SER A 15 -10.95 4.71 -17.83
N ALA A 16 -11.37 3.60 -17.22
CA ALA A 16 -10.44 2.71 -16.51
C ALA A 16 -9.39 2.11 -17.47
N GLN A 17 -9.75 1.85 -18.72
CA GLN A 17 -8.81 1.36 -19.73
C GLN A 17 -7.72 2.38 -20.06
N ASP A 18 -8.06 3.68 -20.03
CA ASP A 18 -7.09 4.76 -20.21
C ASP A 18 -6.04 4.78 -19.09
N VAL A 19 -6.46 4.51 -17.85
CA VAL A 19 -5.56 4.41 -16.69
C VAL A 19 -4.57 3.26 -16.86
N ASP A 20 -5.06 2.06 -17.21
CA ASP A 20 -4.21 0.87 -17.36
C ASP A 20 -3.30 0.97 -18.61
N GLY A 21 -3.84 1.50 -19.70
CA GLY A 21 -3.11 1.77 -20.94
C GLY A 21 -1.97 2.78 -20.73
N LEU A 22 -2.19 3.80 -19.89
CA LEU A 22 -1.16 4.77 -19.56
C LEU A 22 0.05 4.12 -18.89
N LEU A 23 -0.15 3.29 -17.86
CA LEU A 23 0.94 2.65 -17.13
C LEU A 23 1.80 1.77 -18.05
N THR A 24 1.15 1.02 -18.95
CA THR A 24 1.86 0.22 -19.96
C THR A 24 2.68 1.12 -20.89
N SER A 25 2.14 2.27 -21.29
CA SER A 25 2.84 3.20 -22.16
C SER A 25 4.05 3.88 -21.51
N LEU A 26 4.08 3.95 -20.17
CA LEU A 26 5.21 4.46 -19.41
C LEU A 26 6.39 3.49 -19.36
N ASP A 27 6.27 2.22 -19.80
CA ASP A 27 7.45 1.35 -19.93
C ASP A 27 8.44 1.87 -20.99
N THR A 28 7.92 2.51 -22.04
CA THR A 28 8.71 2.91 -23.20
C THR A 28 8.85 4.41 -23.37
N ARG A 29 8.07 5.21 -22.62
CA ARG A 29 8.05 6.66 -22.73
C ARG A 29 8.34 7.32 -21.38
N PRO A 30 9.24 8.32 -21.32
CA PRO A 30 9.49 9.08 -20.11
C PRO A 30 8.23 9.77 -19.60
N GLY A 31 8.08 9.79 -18.29
CA GLY A 31 6.89 10.29 -17.61
C GLY A 31 6.82 9.73 -16.19
N ALA A 32 5.78 10.11 -15.46
CA ALA A 32 5.64 9.69 -14.07
C ALA A 32 4.18 9.59 -13.68
N TRP A 33 3.88 8.61 -12.83
CA TRP A 33 2.62 8.43 -12.09
C TRP A 33 2.94 8.54 -10.62
N LEU A 34 2.20 9.37 -9.89
CA LEU A 34 2.28 9.51 -8.44
C LEU A 34 0.87 9.56 -7.87
N GLY A 35 0.59 8.82 -6.81
CA GLY A 35 -0.73 8.91 -6.23
C GLY A 35 -1.01 7.94 -5.10
N CYS A 36 -2.27 7.99 -4.69
CA CYS A 36 -2.83 7.22 -3.59
C CYS A 36 -4.07 6.47 -4.11
N ASP A 37 -3.97 5.15 -4.19
CA ASP A 37 -5.09 4.32 -4.64
C ASP A 37 -6.06 3.98 -3.49
N VAL A 38 -5.63 4.15 -2.23
CA VAL A 38 -6.41 3.81 -1.03
C VAL A 38 -6.65 5.04 -0.18
N ALA A 39 -7.91 5.47 -0.09
CA ALA A 39 -8.27 6.50 0.87
C ALA A 39 -8.21 5.97 2.31
N SER A 40 -7.79 6.83 3.23
CA SER A 40 -7.93 6.63 4.66
C SER A 40 -8.41 7.93 5.29
N ASP A 41 -9.51 7.87 6.04
CA ASP A 41 -10.18 9.03 6.58
C ASP A 41 -9.22 9.97 7.32
N GLY A 42 -9.22 11.23 6.88
CA GLY A 42 -8.47 12.32 7.49
C GLY A 42 -7.00 12.42 7.10
N LEU A 43 -6.40 11.43 6.41
CA LEU A 43 -4.97 11.44 6.09
C LEU A 43 -4.69 11.28 4.59
N PHE A 44 -5.08 10.13 4.04
CA PHE A 44 -4.78 9.75 2.67
C PHE A 44 -6.04 9.92 1.82
N ARG A 45 -5.94 10.77 0.80
CA ARG A 45 -7.02 10.99 -0.16
C ARG A 45 -6.75 10.15 -1.38
N ARG A 46 -7.77 9.48 -1.91
CA ARG A 46 -7.65 8.78 -3.19
C ARG A 46 -7.47 9.81 -4.29
N GLU A 47 -6.23 10.04 -4.67
CA GLU A 47 -5.81 11.03 -5.65
C GLU A 47 -4.52 10.55 -6.30
N SER A 48 -4.54 10.40 -7.62
CA SER A 48 -3.40 10.00 -8.42
C SER A 48 -3.28 10.90 -9.63
N MET A 49 -2.06 11.24 -10.01
CA MET A 49 -1.77 12.10 -11.13
C MET A 49 -0.57 11.58 -11.90
N ALA A 50 -0.66 11.65 -13.22
CA ALA A 50 0.40 11.15 -14.09
C ALA A 50 0.73 12.14 -15.20
N CYS A 51 2.02 12.48 -15.32
CA CYS A 51 2.60 13.10 -16.51
C CYS A 51 2.63 12.05 -17.63
N ALA A 52 1.60 12.05 -18.45
CA ALA A 52 1.34 11.02 -19.44
C ALA A 52 2.05 11.25 -20.77
N VAL A 53 2.18 12.52 -21.16
CA VAL A 53 3.03 12.95 -22.28
C VAL A 53 3.92 14.03 -21.73
N ALA A 54 5.18 13.69 -21.47
CA ALA A 54 6.19 14.64 -21.03
C ALA A 54 6.69 15.44 -22.24
N ALA A 55 6.60 16.77 -22.18
CA ALA A 55 7.17 17.69 -23.16
C ALA A 55 8.68 17.83 -22.97
N LEU A 56 9.10 17.97 -21.71
CA LEU A 56 10.48 18.19 -21.31
C LEU A 56 10.89 17.22 -20.20
N ARG A 57 12.17 16.86 -20.19
CA ARG A 57 12.85 16.17 -19.10
C ARG A 57 13.99 17.04 -18.58
N PHE A 58 14.00 17.32 -17.29
CA PHE A 58 15.10 17.95 -16.58
C PHE A 58 15.89 16.89 -15.81
N CYS A 59 17.21 16.92 -15.89
CA CYS A 59 18.11 15.97 -15.23
C CYS A 59 19.30 16.72 -14.65
N LEU A 60 19.61 16.48 -13.38
CA LEU A 60 20.81 17.03 -12.74
C LEU A 60 21.80 15.90 -12.50
N ASP A 61 22.93 15.94 -13.18
CA ASP A 61 24.05 15.02 -12.97
C ASP A 61 25.26 15.84 -12.48
N GLY A 62 25.79 15.53 -11.29
CA GLY A 62 26.78 16.37 -10.62
C GLY A 62 26.22 17.76 -10.34
N VAL A 63 26.76 18.77 -11.04
CA VAL A 63 26.30 20.17 -11.02
C VAL A 63 25.61 20.62 -12.31
N THR A 64 25.47 19.73 -13.29
CA THR A 64 25.00 20.08 -14.64
C THR A 64 23.50 19.77 -14.76
N LEU A 65 22.68 20.82 -14.90
CA LEU A 65 21.26 20.67 -15.23
C LEU A 65 21.11 20.59 -16.76
N THR A 66 20.52 19.49 -17.23
CA THR A 66 20.19 19.25 -18.64
C THR A 66 18.68 19.20 -18.82
N ALA A 67 18.15 19.99 -19.74
CA ALA A 67 16.78 19.97 -20.20
C ALA A 67 16.71 19.34 -21.60
N THR A 68 15.96 18.24 -21.74
CA THR A 68 15.80 17.49 -22.98
C THR A 68 14.37 17.62 -23.48
N ALA A 69 14.18 18.13 -24.70
CA ALA A 69 12.89 18.11 -25.39
C ALA A 69 12.52 16.67 -25.75
N LEU A 70 11.32 16.23 -25.33
CA LEU A 70 10.78 14.89 -25.61
C LEU A 70 9.72 14.92 -26.72
N THR A 71 9.23 16.11 -27.05
CA THR A 71 8.22 16.38 -28.09
C THR A 71 8.60 17.65 -28.87
N PRO A 72 7.96 17.89 -30.03
CA PRO A 72 8.10 19.16 -30.74
C PRO A 72 7.64 20.38 -29.93
N CYS A 73 6.62 20.22 -29.08
CA CYS A 73 6.18 21.29 -28.17
C CYS A 73 7.27 21.60 -27.14
N GLY A 74 7.86 20.56 -26.53
CA GLY A 74 8.98 20.69 -25.62
C GLY A 74 10.19 21.39 -26.24
N ALA A 75 10.47 21.15 -27.52
CA ALA A 75 11.54 21.86 -28.22
C ALA A 75 11.28 23.37 -28.31
N GLY A 76 10.04 23.78 -28.63
CA GLY A 76 9.63 25.18 -28.60
C GLY A 76 9.68 25.81 -27.21
N LEU A 77 9.27 25.07 -26.17
CA LEU A 77 9.39 25.51 -24.78
C LEU A 77 10.85 25.70 -24.37
N LEU A 78 11.75 24.82 -24.80
CA LEU A 78 13.18 24.88 -24.50
C LEU A 78 13.88 26.06 -25.19
N GLU A 79 13.47 26.37 -26.42
CA GLU A 79 13.91 27.56 -27.15
C GLU A 79 13.44 28.83 -26.44
N ALA A 80 12.15 28.89 -26.06
CA ALA A 80 11.60 30.01 -25.28
C ALA A 80 12.26 30.18 -23.92
N PHE A 81 12.71 29.08 -23.30
CA PHE A 81 13.46 29.10 -22.04
C PHE A 81 14.86 29.72 -22.20
N GLY A 82 15.37 29.88 -23.42
CA GLY A 82 16.61 30.61 -23.72
C GLY A 82 17.88 29.82 -23.44
N SER A 83 17.84 28.49 -23.60
CA SER A 83 19.00 27.63 -23.38
C SER A 83 19.80 27.43 -24.67
N ASN A 84 21.12 27.70 -24.63
CA ASN A 84 22.02 27.26 -25.70
C ASN A 84 22.23 25.74 -25.58
N GLY A 85 21.30 24.96 -26.15
CA GLY A 85 21.40 23.50 -26.21
C GLY A 85 20.94 22.74 -24.97
N GLY A 86 20.12 23.34 -24.10
CA GLY A 86 19.49 22.65 -22.97
C GLY A 86 20.38 22.43 -21.73
N THR A 87 21.64 22.88 -21.74
CA THR A 87 22.56 22.70 -20.62
C THR A 87 22.76 24.00 -19.84
N PHE A 88 22.64 23.93 -18.51
CA PHE A 88 22.84 25.05 -17.61
C PHE A 88 24.01 24.74 -16.67
N ASN A 89 25.10 25.50 -16.81
CA ASN A 89 26.24 25.43 -15.90
C ASN A 89 25.89 26.26 -14.66
N SER A 90 25.67 25.61 -13.53
CA SER A 90 25.03 26.20 -12.34
C SER A 90 25.98 27.09 -11.53
N GLY A 91 26.36 28.24 -12.10
CA GLY A 91 26.80 29.40 -11.30
C GLY A 91 25.65 30.04 -10.50
N ALA A 92 24.40 29.72 -10.86
CA ALA A 92 23.16 29.98 -10.11
C ALA A 92 22.60 28.65 -9.58
N THR A 93 21.91 28.65 -8.44
CA THR A 93 21.36 27.42 -7.84
C THR A 93 20.39 26.73 -8.82
N VAL A 94 20.51 25.41 -9.01
CA VAL A 94 19.70 24.61 -9.96
C VAL A 94 18.19 24.87 -9.79
N LEU A 95 17.75 25.07 -8.55
CA LEU A 95 16.36 25.38 -8.24
C LEU A 95 15.89 26.73 -8.81
N ALA A 96 16.78 27.72 -8.92
CA ALA A 96 16.46 29.00 -9.53
C ALA A 96 16.12 28.86 -11.02
N GLU A 97 16.79 27.95 -11.75
CA GLU A 97 16.45 27.67 -13.15
C GLU A 97 15.09 26.96 -13.28
N LEU A 98 14.80 25.98 -12.43
CA LEU A 98 13.49 25.31 -12.41
C LEU A 98 12.36 26.29 -12.06
N ARG A 99 12.59 27.20 -11.10
CA ARG A 99 11.67 28.30 -10.77
C ARG A 99 11.48 29.25 -11.95
N ARG A 100 12.57 29.64 -12.59
CA ARG A 100 12.55 30.50 -13.79
C ARG A 100 11.70 29.86 -14.88
N PHE A 101 11.85 28.56 -15.09
CA PHE A 101 11.06 27.82 -16.07
C PHE A 101 9.56 27.86 -15.74
N LEU A 102 9.17 27.51 -14.51
CA LEU A 102 7.76 27.52 -14.10
C LEU A 102 7.15 28.93 -14.11
N SER A 103 7.94 29.98 -13.90
CA SER A 103 7.48 31.37 -13.92
C SER A 103 7.14 31.91 -15.33
N MET A 104 7.41 31.14 -16.40
CA MET A 104 7.14 31.59 -17.77
C MET A 104 5.67 31.49 -18.18
N PHE A 105 4.83 30.78 -17.43
CA PHE A 105 3.45 30.44 -17.81
C PHE A 105 2.42 31.36 -17.13
N ASP A 106 1.37 31.78 -17.84
CA ASP A 106 0.35 32.72 -17.34
C ASP A 106 -0.77 32.09 -16.50
N SER A 107 -0.96 30.77 -16.60
CA SER A 107 -2.04 30.03 -15.93
C SER A 107 -1.49 28.89 -15.07
N PRO A 108 -0.88 29.17 -13.90
CA PRO A 108 -0.34 28.15 -13.02
C PRO A 108 -1.46 27.25 -12.47
N SER A 109 -1.16 25.96 -12.30
CA SER A 109 -2.05 24.99 -11.67
C SER A 109 -1.29 23.86 -11.00
N ALA A 110 -2.00 23.08 -10.19
CA ALA A 110 -1.49 21.87 -9.58
C ALA A 110 -1.08 20.82 -10.63
N GLU A 111 -1.82 20.71 -11.73
CA GLU A 111 -1.58 19.69 -12.76
C GLU A 111 -0.46 20.08 -13.74
N MET A 112 -0.24 21.38 -13.97
CA MET A 112 0.88 21.85 -14.78
C MET A 112 2.09 22.06 -13.87
N GLY A 113 3.06 21.15 -13.92
CA GLY A 113 4.17 21.17 -12.97
C GLY A 113 5.28 20.17 -13.31
N LEU A 114 6.19 19.96 -12.38
CA LEU A 114 7.29 19.00 -12.50
C LEU A 114 6.96 17.71 -11.76
N TYR A 115 7.14 16.57 -12.42
CA TYR A 115 6.86 15.24 -11.90
C TYR A 115 8.09 14.36 -12.00
N GLY A 116 8.48 13.68 -10.93
CA GLY A 116 9.57 12.71 -11.03
C GLY A 116 10.20 12.40 -9.70
N ALA A 117 11.52 12.20 -9.71
CA ALA A 117 12.26 11.69 -8.58
C ALA A 117 13.50 12.54 -8.26
N PHE A 118 13.86 12.53 -6.98
CA PHE A 118 15.04 13.12 -6.37
C PHE A 118 15.82 11.99 -5.68
N SER A 119 17.14 11.95 -5.85
CA SER A 119 18.01 11.00 -5.15
C SER A 119 18.08 11.35 -3.66
N PHE A 120 18.62 10.45 -2.83
CA PHE A 120 18.80 10.66 -1.40
C PHE A 120 19.51 11.97 -1.02
N ASP A 121 20.48 12.40 -1.83
CA ASP A 121 21.33 13.56 -1.59
C ASP A 121 20.76 14.89 -2.10
N TYR A 122 19.49 14.93 -2.48
CA TYR A 122 18.80 16.17 -2.86
C TYR A 122 18.72 17.23 -1.75
N TYR A 123 18.94 16.87 -0.48
CA TYR A 123 19.11 17.87 0.60
C TYR A 123 20.28 18.83 0.33
N LEU A 124 21.26 18.42 -0.49
CA LEU A 124 22.38 19.28 -0.91
C LEU A 124 21.98 20.38 -1.90
N LEU A 125 20.79 20.30 -2.51
CA LEU A 125 20.31 21.34 -3.44
C LEU A 125 20.05 22.68 -2.76
N GLY A 126 19.92 22.70 -1.43
CA GLY A 126 19.81 23.91 -0.62
C GLY A 126 21.15 24.49 -0.17
N GLU A 127 22.26 23.79 -0.41
CA GLU A 127 23.61 24.23 0.00
C GLU A 127 24.20 25.21 -1.02
N GLU A 128 25.14 26.05 -0.59
CA GLU A 128 25.80 27.03 -1.47
C GLU A 128 26.59 26.39 -2.61
N LYS A 129 27.13 25.19 -2.37
CA LYS A 129 27.96 24.45 -3.34
C LYS A 129 27.52 23.01 -3.41
N LEU A 130 27.05 22.63 -4.60
CA LEU A 130 26.73 21.25 -4.91
C LEU A 130 28.00 20.49 -5.32
N PRO A 131 28.23 19.26 -4.84
CA PRO A 131 29.38 18.46 -5.27
C PRO A 131 29.28 18.07 -6.75
N ASP A 132 30.37 18.25 -7.50
CA ASP A 132 30.49 17.76 -8.87
C ASP A 132 31.05 16.34 -8.89
N ASP A 133 30.25 15.41 -8.40
CA ASP A 133 30.57 13.98 -8.27
C ASP A 133 29.94 13.12 -9.38
N GLY A 134 29.35 13.76 -10.40
CA GLY A 134 28.63 13.10 -11.49
C GLY A 134 27.36 12.36 -11.08
N ARG A 135 26.96 12.41 -9.80
CA ARG A 135 25.78 11.68 -9.32
C ARG A 135 24.50 12.32 -9.81
N ARG A 136 23.55 11.47 -10.23
CA ARG A 136 22.22 11.91 -10.65
C ARG A 136 21.37 12.28 -9.45
N ARG A 137 21.01 13.56 -9.34
CA ARG A 137 20.30 14.12 -8.18
C ARG A 137 18.81 14.29 -8.36
N LEU A 138 18.37 14.55 -9.58
CA LEU A 138 16.95 14.64 -9.91
C LEU A 138 16.71 14.28 -11.37
N VAL A 139 15.53 13.73 -11.61
CA VAL A 139 14.92 13.65 -12.94
C VAL A 139 13.47 14.07 -12.83
N LEU A 140 13.09 15.10 -13.57
CA LEU A 140 11.75 15.69 -13.54
C LEU A 140 11.20 15.83 -14.95
N HIS A 141 9.89 15.63 -15.10
CA HIS A 141 9.15 15.72 -16.34
C HIS A 141 8.15 16.86 -16.26
N PHE A 142 8.05 17.65 -17.34
CA PHE A 142 7.03 18.67 -17.50
C PHE A 142 5.99 18.21 -18.54
N PRO A 143 4.69 18.21 -18.25
CA PRO A 143 3.68 17.58 -19.10
C PRO A 143 3.12 18.49 -20.20
N GLU A 144 2.79 17.87 -21.34
CA GLU A 144 1.75 18.34 -22.28
C GLU A 144 0.39 17.73 -21.98
N ARG A 145 0.38 16.51 -21.43
CA ARG A 145 -0.83 15.79 -21.07
C ARG A 145 -0.68 15.16 -19.69
N VAL A 146 -1.69 15.36 -18.86
CA VAL A 146 -1.81 14.73 -17.54
C VAL A 146 -3.04 13.86 -17.48
N LEU A 147 -2.94 12.73 -16.79
CA LEU A 147 -4.09 11.99 -16.30
C LEU A 147 -4.25 12.26 -14.81
N ALA A 148 -5.42 12.75 -14.40
CA ALA A 148 -5.77 12.91 -12.99
C ALA A 148 -6.88 11.92 -12.63
N VAL A 149 -6.75 11.25 -11.49
CA VAL A 149 -7.73 10.30 -10.95
C VAL A 149 -8.01 10.69 -9.52
N ASP A 150 -9.25 11.02 -9.22
CA ASP A 150 -9.71 11.33 -7.86
C ASP A 150 -11.07 10.69 -7.57
N ALA A 151 -11.71 11.09 -6.48
CA ALA A 151 -13.04 10.60 -6.12
C ALA A 151 -14.13 10.90 -7.17
N ALA A 152 -13.94 11.90 -8.04
CA ALA A 152 -14.86 12.24 -9.11
C ALA A 152 -14.64 11.40 -10.39
N GLY A 153 -13.55 10.63 -10.46
CA GLY A 153 -13.21 9.75 -11.58
C GLY A 153 -11.89 10.15 -12.25
N ALA A 154 -11.61 9.53 -13.40
CA ALA A 154 -10.42 9.79 -14.18
C ALA A 154 -10.70 10.85 -15.26
N ARG A 155 -9.74 11.75 -15.49
CA ARG A 155 -9.79 12.79 -16.53
C ARG A 155 -8.43 13.05 -17.15
N TRP A 156 -8.41 13.18 -18.47
CA TRP A 156 -7.30 13.72 -19.23
C TRP A 156 -7.31 15.25 -19.16
N ILE A 157 -6.13 15.84 -19.00
CA ILE A 157 -5.91 17.28 -19.01
C ILE A 157 -4.82 17.55 -20.04
N ASP A 158 -5.19 18.25 -21.11
CA ASP A 158 -4.29 18.66 -22.19
C ASP A 158 -3.90 20.13 -22.02
N PHE A 159 -2.61 20.40 -22.18
CA PHE A 159 -2.04 21.73 -22.19
C PHE A 159 -1.56 22.09 -23.60
N VAL A 160 -1.99 23.26 -24.08
CA VAL A 160 -1.53 23.83 -25.33
C VAL A 160 -0.82 25.14 -25.02
N PHE A 161 0.46 25.21 -25.39
CA PHE A 161 1.32 26.35 -25.10
C PHE A 161 1.46 27.25 -26.33
N SER A 162 1.51 28.57 -26.14
CA SER A 162 1.61 29.53 -27.26
C SER A 162 2.96 29.54 -27.99
N SER A 163 3.93 28.70 -27.60
CA SER A 163 5.24 28.59 -28.25
C SER A 163 5.15 27.87 -29.61
N GLU A 164 6.11 28.15 -30.51
CA GLU A 164 6.18 27.43 -31.79
C GLU A 164 6.47 25.94 -31.57
N HIS A 165 5.64 25.06 -32.13
CA HIS A 165 5.80 23.60 -31.98
C HIS A 165 6.77 23.04 -33.04
N ARG A 166 8.00 23.53 -33.05
CA ARG A 166 9.01 23.17 -34.06
C ARG A 166 10.34 22.90 -33.37
N GLY A 167 10.94 21.75 -33.68
CA GLY A 167 12.28 21.43 -33.20
C GLY A 167 12.53 19.93 -33.09
N ALA A 168 13.80 19.57 -32.98
CA ALA A 168 14.22 18.19 -32.82
C ALA A 168 14.03 17.72 -31.38
N VAL A 169 13.57 16.49 -31.22
CA VAL A 169 13.53 15.79 -29.93
C VAL A 169 14.95 15.37 -29.56
N GLY A 170 15.32 15.58 -28.30
CA GLY A 170 16.63 15.21 -27.79
C GLY A 170 16.73 13.72 -27.46
N GLN A 171 17.96 13.20 -27.47
CA GLN A 171 18.24 11.83 -27.05
C GLN A 171 18.55 11.78 -25.55
N ILE A 172 18.03 10.77 -24.86
CA ILE A 172 18.37 10.49 -23.46
C ILE A 172 19.43 9.39 -23.47
N PRO A 173 20.59 9.59 -22.81
CA PRO A 173 21.61 8.56 -22.68
C PRO A 173 21.04 7.28 -22.04
N GLN A 174 21.45 6.11 -22.55
CA GLN A 174 21.08 4.83 -21.96
C GLN A 174 21.68 4.70 -20.55
N VAL A 175 20.91 4.11 -19.65
CA VAL A 175 21.31 3.81 -18.28
C VAL A 175 21.32 2.30 -18.12
N CYS A 176 22.43 1.78 -17.61
CA CYS A 176 22.57 0.38 -17.26
C CYS A 176 22.99 0.28 -15.79
N ILE A 177 22.51 -0.75 -15.10
CA ILE A 177 23.12 -1.20 -13.86
C ILE A 177 24.26 -2.14 -14.25
N GLU A 178 25.44 -1.94 -13.69
CA GLU A 178 26.66 -2.64 -14.13
C GLU A 178 26.75 -4.07 -13.57
N GLU A 179 26.21 -4.29 -12.37
CA GLU A 179 26.34 -5.54 -11.62
C GLU A 179 24.96 -6.14 -11.28
N ASP A 180 24.84 -7.46 -11.32
CA ASP A 180 23.65 -8.20 -10.88
C ASP A 180 23.85 -8.93 -9.54
N GLU A 181 24.90 -8.55 -8.79
CA GLU A 181 25.22 -9.09 -7.47
C GLU A 181 24.73 -8.16 -6.33
N ASP A 182 24.48 -8.78 -5.17
CA ASP A 182 24.16 -8.05 -3.94
C ASP A 182 25.36 -7.25 -3.45
N GLU A 183 25.14 -6.04 -2.93
CA GLU A 183 26.19 -5.15 -2.43
C GLU A 183 27.05 -5.82 -1.35
N LEU A 184 26.42 -6.63 -0.49
CA LEU A 184 27.07 -7.24 0.66
C LEU A 184 26.84 -8.75 0.70
N PRO A 185 27.87 -9.55 1.01
CA PRO A 185 27.69 -10.95 1.36
C PRO A 185 26.92 -11.09 2.69
N ALA A 186 26.44 -12.28 2.98
CA ALA A 186 25.80 -12.60 4.26
C ALA A 186 26.69 -12.19 5.45
N GLY A 187 26.11 -11.51 6.44
CA GLY A 187 26.81 -10.96 7.60
C GLY A 187 27.46 -9.59 7.35
N GLY A 188 27.53 -9.12 6.10
CA GLY A 188 28.08 -7.81 5.77
C GLY A 188 27.24 -6.67 6.35
N HIS A 189 25.91 -6.76 6.22
CA HIS A 189 25.02 -5.75 6.78
C HIS A 189 24.97 -5.80 8.30
N ALA A 190 24.98 -6.99 8.91
CA ALA A 190 25.08 -7.14 10.36
C ALA A 190 26.34 -6.45 10.92
N LYS A 191 27.50 -6.57 10.26
CA LYS A 191 28.72 -5.84 10.66
C LYS A 191 28.54 -4.32 10.59
N ARG A 192 27.90 -3.81 9.53
CA ARG A 192 27.58 -2.38 9.36
C ARG A 192 26.65 -1.88 10.48
N VAL A 193 25.60 -2.65 10.78
CA VAL A 193 24.65 -2.37 11.87
C VAL A 193 25.35 -2.38 13.22
N ALA A 194 26.23 -3.34 13.49
CA ALA A 194 27.02 -3.37 14.73
C ALA A 194 27.88 -2.11 14.91
N GLY A 195 28.48 -1.60 13.83
CA GLY A 195 29.21 -0.32 13.83
C GLY A 195 28.31 0.88 14.13
N GLY A 196 27.08 0.90 13.59
CA GLY A 196 26.08 1.93 13.90
C GLY A 196 25.62 1.91 15.37
N ILE A 197 25.39 0.71 15.91
CA ILE A 197 25.02 0.51 17.33
C ILE A 197 26.13 1.02 18.26
N GLU A 198 27.40 0.83 17.91
CA GLU A 198 28.50 1.35 18.72
C GLU A 198 28.49 2.89 18.81
N ARG A 199 28.14 3.59 17.72
CA ARG A 199 27.97 5.06 17.73
C ARG A 199 26.78 5.50 18.59
N LEU A 200 25.67 4.75 18.53
CA LEU A 200 24.52 4.96 19.40
C LEU A 200 24.89 4.81 20.88
N ARG A 201 25.66 3.78 21.26
CA ARG A 201 26.14 3.56 22.63
C ARG A 201 27.04 4.69 23.15
N ARG A 202 27.81 5.32 22.26
CA ARG A 202 28.65 6.49 22.60
C ARG A 202 27.87 7.79 22.73
N GLY A 203 26.56 7.77 22.44
CA GLY A 203 25.73 8.97 22.46
C GLY A 203 25.96 9.90 21.27
N GLU A 204 26.62 9.44 20.20
CA GLU A 204 26.79 10.23 18.97
C GLU A 204 25.45 10.43 18.23
N LEU A 205 24.53 9.47 18.39
CA LEU A 205 23.27 9.34 17.70
C LEU A 205 22.18 8.91 18.68
N GLN A 206 20.93 9.25 18.37
CA GLN A 206 19.70 8.75 19.01
C GLN A 206 19.07 7.61 18.21
N SER A 207 19.14 7.71 16.88
CA SER A 207 18.72 6.69 15.93
C SER A 207 19.54 6.78 14.65
N LEU A 208 19.63 5.69 13.91
CA LEU A 208 20.32 5.65 12.62
C LEU A 208 19.59 4.69 11.69
N VAL A 209 19.44 5.05 10.43
CA VAL A 209 18.89 4.14 9.41
C VAL A 209 20.01 3.72 8.49
N LEU A 210 20.27 2.42 8.44
CA LEU A 210 21.24 1.82 7.53
C LEU A 210 20.52 0.93 6.52
N SER A 211 21.10 0.81 5.33
CA SER A 211 20.52 0.08 4.20
C SER A 211 21.57 -0.74 3.46
N GLN A 212 21.10 -1.64 2.61
CA GLN A 212 21.91 -2.40 1.66
C GLN A 212 21.13 -2.68 0.37
N THR A 213 21.88 -2.91 -0.71
CA THR A 213 21.35 -3.05 -2.06
C THR A 213 21.35 -4.52 -2.51
N PHE A 214 20.25 -4.93 -3.13
CA PHE A 214 20.07 -6.25 -3.73
C PHE A 214 19.78 -6.11 -5.22
N ARG A 215 20.36 -6.99 -6.05
CA ARG A 215 20.23 -6.90 -7.51
C ARG A 215 19.88 -8.24 -8.11
N ARG A 216 18.90 -8.29 -9.01
CA ARG A 216 18.56 -9.52 -9.75
C ARG A 216 18.21 -9.16 -11.18
N ARG A 217 18.48 -10.08 -12.12
CA ARG A 217 17.95 -9.97 -13.47
C ARG A 217 16.43 -10.10 -13.43
N SER A 218 15.75 -9.30 -14.24
CA SER A 218 14.31 -9.41 -14.43
C SER A 218 13.96 -9.25 -15.90
N SER A 219 13.11 -10.14 -16.40
CA SER A 219 12.48 -10.06 -17.73
C SER A 219 11.05 -9.51 -17.67
N VAL A 220 10.56 -9.20 -16.47
CA VAL A 220 9.21 -8.68 -16.27
C VAL A 220 9.18 -7.20 -16.62
N ALA A 221 8.22 -6.79 -17.46
CA ALA A 221 8.01 -5.40 -17.78
C ALA A 221 7.70 -4.59 -16.50
N PRO A 222 8.36 -3.45 -16.23
CA PRO A 222 8.14 -2.68 -15.01
C PRO A 222 6.68 -2.34 -14.75
N SER A 223 5.90 -1.97 -15.77
CA SER A 223 4.46 -1.66 -15.62
C SER A 223 3.67 -2.86 -15.08
N ARG A 224 4.00 -4.08 -15.50
CA ARG A 224 3.37 -5.32 -15.00
C ARG A 224 3.75 -5.61 -13.57
N ALA A 225 5.03 -5.44 -13.22
CA ALA A 225 5.50 -5.59 -11.84
C ALA A 225 4.84 -4.56 -10.91
N PHE A 226 4.73 -3.31 -11.36
CA PHE A 226 4.03 -2.25 -10.63
C PHE A 226 2.53 -2.52 -10.49
N ALA A 227 1.85 -3.01 -11.53
CA ALA A 227 0.44 -3.41 -11.45
C ALA A 227 0.23 -4.55 -10.44
N ALA A 228 1.13 -5.55 -10.42
CA ALA A 228 1.11 -6.62 -9.42
C ALA A 228 1.36 -6.08 -8.00
N LEU A 229 2.27 -5.11 -7.85
CA LEU A 229 2.52 -4.44 -6.56
C LEU A 229 1.28 -3.67 -6.08
N ARG A 230 0.64 -2.88 -6.95
CA ARG A 230 -0.61 -2.16 -6.67
C ARG A 230 -1.73 -3.10 -6.25
N ALA A 231 -1.86 -4.26 -6.89
CA ALA A 231 -2.89 -5.24 -6.55
C ALA A 231 -2.63 -5.93 -5.21
N ARG A 232 -1.37 -6.28 -4.90
CA ARG A 232 -1.00 -7.00 -3.66
C ARG A 232 -0.98 -6.09 -2.44
N ASN A 233 -0.41 -4.90 -2.60
CA ASN A 233 -0.13 -3.97 -1.50
C ASN A 233 -0.47 -2.55 -1.93
N PRO A 234 -1.75 -2.16 -1.92
CA PRO A 234 -2.09 -0.79 -2.24
C PRO A 234 -1.70 0.09 -1.04
N TYR A 235 -0.58 0.81 -1.18
CA TYR A 235 -0.07 1.75 -0.19
C TYR A 235 -0.60 3.16 -0.44
N PRO A 236 -0.50 4.05 0.56
CA PRO A 236 -0.84 5.45 0.40
C PRO A 236 -0.10 6.20 -0.70
N ALA A 237 1.14 5.78 -1.01
CA ALA A 237 1.97 6.43 -2.01
C ALA A 237 2.48 5.42 -3.03
N MET A 238 1.75 5.28 -4.12
CA MET A 238 2.13 4.47 -5.28
C MET A 238 2.77 5.37 -6.32
N PHE A 239 3.91 4.95 -6.85
CA PHE A 239 4.60 5.71 -7.89
C PHE A 239 5.25 4.82 -8.95
N PHE A 240 5.30 5.36 -10.16
CA PHE A 240 5.98 4.80 -11.32
C PHE A 240 6.58 5.94 -12.13
N CYS A 241 7.91 6.00 -12.23
CA CYS A 241 8.64 7.04 -12.92
C CYS A 241 9.53 6.40 -13.98
N ASN A 242 9.22 6.62 -15.26
CA ASN A 242 10.17 6.34 -16.32
C ASN A 242 11.11 7.53 -16.44
N LEU A 243 12.31 7.37 -15.89
CA LEU A 243 13.33 8.40 -15.78
C LEU A 243 14.09 8.62 -17.10
N GLY A 244 13.74 7.87 -18.15
CA GLY A 244 14.37 7.89 -19.46
C GLY A 244 15.61 7.00 -19.58
N GLY A 245 16.09 6.77 -20.81
CA GLY A 245 17.29 5.97 -21.03
C GLY A 245 17.16 4.50 -20.63
N GLY A 246 15.94 3.96 -20.53
CA GLY A 246 15.68 2.60 -20.04
C GLY A 246 15.65 2.47 -18.51
N GLU A 247 15.77 3.57 -17.76
CA GLU A 247 15.68 3.58 -16.30
C GLU A 247 14.24 3.83 -15.84
N VAL A 248 13.70 2.92 -15.05
CA VAL A 248 12.38 3.02 -14.42
C VAL A 248 12.52 2.87 -12.91
N LEU A 249 11.83 3.72 -12.16
CA LEU A 249 11.70 3.64 -10.70
C LEU A 249 10.23 3.45 -10.35
N PHE A 250 9.87 2.39 -9.65
CA PHE A 250 8.50 2.19 -9.17
C PHE A 250 8.47 1.67 -7.74
N GLY A 251 7.38 1.92 -7.03
CA GLY A 251 7.28 1.52 -5.62
C GLY A 251 5.97 1.88 -4.95
N ALA A 252 5.93 1.53 -3.67
CA ALA A 252 4.75 1.62 -2.80
C ALA A 252 5.18 2.11 -1.41
N SER A 253 5.30 3.42 -1.23
CA SER A 253 5.80 4.01 0.00
C SER A 253 4.68 4.16 1.05
N PRO A 254 4.97 3.86 2.33
CA PRO A 254 4.07 4.18 3.43
C PRO A 254 4.14 5.65 3.87
N ASP A 255 5.16 6.38 3.42
CA ASP A 255 5.55 7.67 4.00
C ASP A 255 5.08 8.85 3.14
N LEU A 256 4.19 9.68 3.70
CA LEU A 256 3.86 10.99 3.14
C LEU A 256 4.83 12.01 3.72
N GLN A 257 5.86 12.32 2.94
CA GLN A 257 6.92 13.23 3.34
C GLN A 257 6.38 14.66 3.49
N VAL A 258 5.76 15.20 2.44
CA VAL A 258 5.12 16.51 2.49
C VAL A 258 4.01 16.62 1.45
N ARG A 259 2.85 17.14 1.86
CA ARG A 259 1.78 17.61 0.99
C ARG A 259 1.50 19.06 1.33
N ALA A 260 1.37 19.93 0.33
CA ALA A 260 0.95 21.29 0.58
C ALA A 260 0.16 21.90 -0.58
N ASP A 261 -0.75 22.79 -0.20
CA ASP A 261 -1.46 23.69 -1.10
C ASP A 261 -1.09 25.15 -0.78
N SER A 262 -1.93 26.11 -1.17
CA SER A 262 -1.69 27.53 -0.93
C SER A 262 -1.79 27.93 0.55
N GLU A 263 -2.42 27.12 1.39
CA GLU A 263 -2.70 27.45 2.79
C GLU A 263 -2.00 26.50 3.77
N TRP A 264 -1.97 25.20 3.49
CA TRP A 264 -1.56 24.18 4.46
C TRP A 264 -0.36 23.37 3.99
N VAL A 265 0.51 23.05 4.94
CA VAL A 265 1.60 22.06 4.81
C VAL A 265 1.25 20.90 5.74
N GLU A 266 1.37 19.67 5.24
CA GLU A 266 1.05 18.45 5.96
C GLU A 266 2.17 17.41 5.79
N SER A 267 2.43 16.62 6.82
CA SER A 267 3.31 15.45 6.76
C SER A 267 2.76 14.33 7.63
N ALA A 268 3.14 13.09 7.32
CA ALA A 268 2.67 11.91 8.03
C ALA A 268 3.81 10.95 8.36
N PRO A 269 4.71 11.31 9.31
CA PRO A 269 5.79 10.41 9.70
C PRO A 269 5.22 9.07 10.19
N VAL A 270 5.83 8.00 9.69
CA VAL A 270 5.43 6.62 10.00
C VAL A 270 6.54 5.90 10.76
N CYS A 271 6.19 5.23 11.85
CA CYS A 271 7.08 4.36 12.58
C CYS A 271 6.32 3.17 13.17
N GLY A 272 7.00 2.04 13.30
CA GLY A 272 6.38 0.79 13.74
C GLY A 272 5.50 0.13 12.67
N THR A 273 5.69 -1.17 12.51
CA THR A 273 4.96 -1.98 11.53
C THR A 273 4.61 -3.31 12.15
N LEU A 274 3.33 -3.66 12.17
CA LEU A 274 2.91 -5.02 12.47
C LEU A 274 2.15 -5.62 11.29
N ARG A 275 2.19 -6.94 11.18
CA ARG A 275 1.38 -7.66 10.20
C ARG A 275 -0.09 -7.60 10.65
N ARG A 276 -1.00 -7.51 9.68
CA ARG A 276 -2.43 -7.74 9.93
C ARG A 276 -2.63 -9.14 10.51
N GLY A 277 -3.55 -9.25 11.47
CA GLY A 277 -4.01 -10.52 12.01
C GLY A 277 -4.82 -11.32 10.97
N GLY A 278 -5.11 -12.58 11.30
CA GLY A 278 -5.99 -13.42 10.47
C GLY A 278 -7.46 -13.00 10.54
N ASP A 279 -7.82 -12.19 11.52
CA ASP A 279 -9.17 -11.67 11.74
C ASP A 279 -9.16 -10.25 12.40
N PRO A 280 -10.31 -9.56 12.47
CA PRO A 280 -10.41 -8.21 13.05
C PRO A 280 -9.98 -8.09 14.53
N ILE A 281 -9.96 -9.17 15.30
CA ILE A 281 -9.62 -9.16 16.73
C ILE A 281 -8.13 -9.32 16.91
N GLU A 282 -7.54 -10.25 16.16
CA GLU A 282 -6.10 -10.31 16.04
C GLU A 282 -5.57 -8.97 15.51
N ASP A 283 -6.20 -8.36 14.50
CA ASP A 283 -5.88 -7.01 14.05
C ASP A 283 -5.96 -5.96 15.15
N ALA A 284 -7.05 -5.95 15.93
CA ALA A 284 -7.20 -5.02 17.04
C ALA A 284 -6.15 -5.26 18.14
N ALA A 285 -5.81 -6.52 18.41
CA ALA A 285 -4.77 -6.89 19.36
C ALA A 285 -3.37 -6.50 18.88
N GLN A 286 -3.06 -6.71 17.60
CA GLN A 286 -1.82 -6.25 16.97
C GLN A 286 -1.75 -4.71 17.02
N ALA A 287 -2.80 -4.01 16.60
CA ALA A 287 -2.86 -2.55 16.69
C ALA A 287 -2.64 -2.08 18.13
N LEU A 288 -3.32 -2.67 19.12
CA LEU A 288 -3.13 -2.32 20.52
C LEU A 288 -1.70 -2.59 21.00
N ALA A 289 -1.09 -3.71 20.59
CA ALA A 289 0.30 -4.03 20.92
C ALA A 289 1.28 -3.00 20.31
N LEU A 290 1.06 -2.58 19.06
CA LEU A 290 1.82 -1.51 18.42
C LEU A 290 1.69 -0.19 19.18
N LEU A 291 0.46 0.17 19.54
CA LEU A 291 0.16 1.42 20.25
C LEU A 291 0.61 1.40 21.72
N ALA A 292 0.73 0.22 22.33
CA ALA A 292 1.22 0.06 23.70
C ALA A 292 2.75 -0.06 23.79
N SER A 293 3.44 -0.32 22.68
CA SER A 293 4.90 -0.43 22.65
C SER A 293 5.56 0.91 23.01
N GLU A 294 6.31 0.93 24.11
CA GLU A 294 7.09 2.11 24.51
C GLU A 294 8.21 2.40 23.51
N LYS A 295 8.85 1.36 22.98
CA LYS A 295 9.91 1.45 21.97
C LYS A 295 9.40 2.11 20.69
N GLU A 296 8.32 1.58 20.12
CA GLU A 296 7.74 2.11 18.87
C GLU A 296 7.14 3.50 19.07
N GLY A 297 6.53 3.74 20.25
CA GLY A 297 6.03 5.05 20.62
C GLY A 297 7.12 6.12 20.70
N ALA A 298 8.26 5.82 21.33
CA ALA A 298 9.39 6.72 21.41
C ALA A 298 10.01 6.98 20.02
N ALA A 299 10.15 5.94 19.19
CA ALA A 299 10.66 6.07 17.83
C ALA A 299 9.75 6.96 16.95
N LEU A 300 8.43 6.81 17.05
CA LEU A 300 7.48 7.66 16.34
C LEU A 300 7.55 9.11 16.83
N ALA A 301 7.58 9.33 18.15
CA ALA A 301 7.67 10.67 18.72
C ALA A 301 8.92 11.43 18.25
N LEU A 302 10.08 10.76 18.22
CA LEU A 302 11.31 11.34 17.68
C LEU A 302 11.17 11.76 16.20
N CYS A 303 10.48 10.95 15.38
CA CYS A 303 10.23 11.28 13.98
C CYS A 303 9.22 12.42 13.83
N ALA A 304 8.19 12.47 14.68
CA ALA A 304 7.20 13.53 14.70
C ALA A 304 7.82 14.87 15.12
N ASP A 305 8.70 14.88 16.13
CA ASP A 305 9.44 16.07 16.54
C ASP A 305 10.38 16.57 15.43
N ALA A 306 11.03 15.65 14.71
CA ALA A 306 11.82 16.01 13.54
C ALA A 306 10.96 16.66 12.45
N ALA A 307 9.79 16.09 12.14
CA ALA A 307 8.85 16.67 11.18
C ALA A 307 8.32 18.04 11.66
N ALA A 308 8.01 18.20 12.94
CA ALA A 308 7.59 19.49 13.50
C ALA A 308 8.67 20.58 13.35
N ASN A 309 9.95 20.21 13.51
CA ASN A 309 11.07 21.13 13.25
C ASN A 309 11.17 21.53 11.77
N GLU A 310 10.93 20.61 10.84
CA GLU A 310 10.88 20.88 9.40
C GLU A 310 9.73 21.84 9.06
N HIS A 311 8.54 21.60 9.63
CA HIS A 311 7.39 22.50 9.51
C HIS A 311 7.68 23.90 10.06
N ALA A 312 8.42 24.03 11.16
CA ALA A 312 8.73 25.33 11.77
C ALA A 312 9.50 26.27 10.82
N VAL A 313 10.27 25.72 9.88
CA VAL A 313 11.02 26.49 8.88
C VAL A 313 10.07 27.13 7.86
N VAL A 314 8.99 26.44 7.48
CA VAL A 314 8.13 26.80 6.34
C VAL A 314 6.72 27.24 6.72
N CYS A 315 6.31 27.04 7.97
CA CYS A 315 5.00 27.43 8.47
C CYS A 315 5.05 28.78 9.21
N VAL A 316 3.87 29.38 9.39
CA VAL A 316 3.69 30.53 10.25
C VAL A 316 3.93 30.09 11.70
N PRO A 317 4.76 30.81 12.49
CA PRO A 317 5.00 30.47 13.89
C PRO A 317 3.70 30.30 14.69
N GLY A 318 3.64 29.25 15.51
CA GLY A 318 2.47 28.94 16.35
C GLY A 318 1.32 28.24 15.62
N THR A 319 1.46 27.90 14.34
CA THR A 319 0.39 27.20 13.57
C THR A 319 0.63 25.71 13.37
N VAL A 320 1.81 25.20 13.76
CA VAL A 320 2.12 23.77 13.64
C VAL A 320 1.36 23.01 14.73
N GLU A 321 0.54 22.05 14.32
CA GLU A 321 -0.29 21.22 15.18
C GLU A 321 -0.18 19.74 14.80
N VAL A 322 -0.38 18.87 15.79
CA VAL A 322 -0.49 17.41 15.60
C VAL A 322 -1.97 17.06 15.56
N LEU A 323 -2.49 16.78 14.37
CA LEU A 323 -3.90 16.44 14.14
C LEU A 323 -4.27 15.05 14.64
N SER A 324 -3.32 14.12 14.56
CA SER A 324 -3.46 12.80 15.18
C SER A 324 -2.10 12.31 15.64
N HIS A 325 -2.07 11.67 16.81
CA HIS A 325 -0.86 11.13 17.42
C HIS A 325 -1.04 9.64 17.69
N ARG A 326 -0.03 8.84 17.33
CA ARG A 326 0.03 7.38 17.47
C ARG A 326 -1.25 6.72 17.01
N ARG A 327 -1.78 7.13 15.86
CA ARG A 327 -2.98 6.52 15.31
C ARG A 327 -2.59 5.29 14.52
N ALA A 328 -3.26 4.17 14.78
CA ALA A 328 -3.10 2.96 13.98
C ALA A 328 -3.82 3.14 12.63
N TYR A 329 -3.09 2.95 11.54
CA TYR A 329 -3.60 2.91 10.18
C TYR A 329 -3.49 1.49 9.64
N PHE A 330 -4.63 0.96 9.18
CA PHE A 330 -4.74 -0.40 8.67
C PHE A 330 -4.59 -0.38 7.14
N PHE A 331 -3.54 -1.04 6.66
CA PHE A 331 -3.33 -1.31 5.23
C PHE A 331 -3.67 -2.76 4.92
N SER A 332 -3.59 -3.16 3.65
CA SER A 332 -4.00 -4.50 3.20
C SER A 332 -3.30 -5.63 3.96
N THR A 333 -2.00 -5.48 4.25
CA THR A 333 -1.17 -6.53 4.84
C THR A 333 -0.52 -6.15 6.17
N ILE A 334 -0.51 -4.86 6.50
CA ILE A 334 0.17 -4.34 7.69
C ILE A 334 -0.62 -3.25 8.42
N ILE A 335 -0.19 -2.94 9.63
CA ILE A 335 -0.68 -1.86 10.50
C ILE A 335 0.52 -0.96 10.80
N HIS A 336 0.35 0.35 10.61
CA HIS A 336 1.35 1.36 10.98
C HIS A 336 0.84 2.28 12.07
N ALA A 337 1.73 2.77 12.93
CA ALA A 337 1.46 3.92 13.77
C ALA A 337 1.94 5.18 13.03
N ILE A 338 1.04 6.17 12.91
CA ILE A 338 1.29 7.38 12.15
C ILE A 338 0.90 8.59 13.00
N ASP A 339 1.75 9.61 12.95
CA ASP A 339 1.42 10.95 13.41
C ASP A 339 1.07 11.80 12.19
N HIS A 340 0.07 12.67 12.31
CA HIS A 340 -0.33 13.60 11.24
C HIS A 340 -0.10 15.02 11.72
N LEU A 341 0.82 15.71 11.07
CA LEU A 341 1.17 17.09 11.39
C LEU A 341 0.64 18.02 10.30
N ARG A 342 0.23 19.22 10.71
CA ARG A 342 -0.22 20.28 9.82
C ARG A 342 0.27 21.63 10.31
N GLY A 343 0.56 22.54 9.39
CA GLY A 343 0.88 23.94 9.69
C GLY A 343 0.44 24.87 8.58
N ARG A 344 0.19 26.15 8.91
CA ARG A 344 -0.17 27.14 7.89
C ARG A 344 1.08 27.59 7.15
N ARG A 345 1.09 27.44 5.83
CA ARG A 345 2.21 27.81 4.95
C ARG A 345 2.58 29.29 5.12
N ARG A 346 3.89 29.58 5.18
CA ARG A 346 4.42 30.95 5.15
C ARG A 346 4.33 31.52 3.73
N ALA A 347 3.98 32.80 3.61
CA ALA A 347 3.94 33.49 2.34
C ALA A 347 5.32 33.55 1.67
N GLY A 348 5.34 33.52 0.33
CA GLY A 348 6.55 33.67 -0.48
C GLY A 348 7.42 32.42 -0.62
N LEU A 349 7.05 31.30 0.01
CA LEU A 349 7.70 30.01 -0.17
C LEU A 349 7.04 29.24 -1.30
N ASP A 350 7.80 28.48 -2.07
CA ASP A 350 7.31 27.62 -3.15
C ASP A 350 7.46 26.11 -2.86
N ALA A 351 7.06 25.28 -3.83
CA ALA A 351 7.12 23.82 -3.70
C ALA A 351 8.55 23.29 -3.45
N PHE A 352 9.58 23.95 -3.98
CA PHE A 352 10.97 23.52 -3.76
C PHE A 352 11.45 23.86 -2.35
N ASP A 353 11.07 25.02 -1.81
CA ASP A 353 11.38 25.37 -0.42
C ASP A 353 10.74 24.37 0.55
N LEU A 354 9.50 23.97 0.28
CA LEU A 354 8.78 22.96 1.05
C LEU A 354 9.46 21.59 0.97
N LEU A 355 9.86 21.16 -0.23
CA LEU A 355 10.56 19.88 -0.43
C LEU A 355 11.90 19.85 0.33
N LEU A 356 12.71 20.91 0.21
CA LEU A 356 14.01 20.99 0.86
C LEU A 356 13.92 21.09 2.38
N ALA A 357 12.93 21.81 2.91
CA ALA A 357 12.74 21.89 4.36
C ALA A 357 12.48 20.52 4.99
N HIS A 358 11.84 19.60 4.25
CA HIS A 358 11.56 18.23 4.68
C HIS A 358 12.63 17.23 4.22
N ALA A 359 13.74 17.71 3.62
CA ALA A 359 14.80 16.85 3.10
C ALA A 359 15.84 16.50 4.18
N THR A 360 16.34 15.27 4.28
CA THR A 360 15.63 14.00 4.06
C THR A 360 15.03 13.56 5.41
N PRO A 361 13.86 12.89 5.46
CA PRO A 361 13.19 12.58 6.74
C PRO A 361 14.02 11.77 7.73
N ALA A 362 13.77 11.99 9.02
CA ALA A 362 14.41 11.23 10.11
C ALA A 362 14.12 9.72 10.03
N THR A 363 12.95 9.34 9.52
CA THR A 363 12.49 7.95 9.34
C THR A 363 13.39 7.12 8.42
N VAL A 364 14.20 7.77 7.58
CA VAL A 364 15.12 7.10 6.64
C VAL A 364 16.57 7.54 6.80
N THR A 365 16.87 8.39 7.78
CA THR A 365 18.23 8.88 8.08
C THR A 365 18.64 8.53 9.51
N GLY A 366 17.91 9.06 10.48
CA GLY A 366 18.22 8.99 11.90
C GLY A 366 18.39 10.37 12.54
N LEU A 367 18.65 10.39 13.84
CA LEU A 367 18.78 11.60 14.63
C LEU A 367 20.03 11.57 15.51
N PRO A 368 20.66 12.74 15.78
CA PRO A 368 20.45 14.03 15.13
C PRO A 368 20.82 14.01 13.63
N LYS A 369 20.00 14.62 12.77
CA LYS A 369 20.06 14.46 11.30
C LYS A 369 21.46 14.64 10.70
N ARG A 370 22.18 15.72 11.07
CA ARG A 370 23.54 15.98 10.54
C ARG A 370 24.56 14.92 10.93
N ALA A 371 24.46 14.38 12.14
CA ALA A 371 25.33 13.30 12.60
C ALA A 371 24.95 11.98 11.91
N ALA A 372 23.66 11.70 11.76
CA ALA A 372 23.17 10.52 11.07
C ALA A 372 23.60 10.49 9.59
N LEU A 373 23.50 11.61 8.86
CA LEU A 373 23.97 11.71 7.47
C LEU A 373 25.48 11.43 7.33
N ARG A 374 26.31 11.92 8.28
CA ARG A 374 27.74 11.59 8.30
C ARG A 374 27.97 10.11 8.59
N ALA A 375 27.28 9.55 9.57
CA ALA A 375 27.38 8.13 9.90
C ALA A 375 26.96 7.25 8.72
N ILE A 376 25.90 7.61 7.99
CA ILE A 376 25.49 6.94 6.74
C ILE A 376 26.62 6.99 5.72
N ALA A 377 27.18 8.16 5.45
CA ALA A 377 28.27 8.33 4.48
C ALA A 377 29.55 7.55 4.87
N GLU A 378 29.80 7.34 6.16
CA GLU A 378 30.96 6.61 6.67
C GLU A 378 30.75 5.09 6.74
N LEU A 379 29.50 4.63 6.95
CA LEU A 379 29.18 3.21 7.17
C LEU A 379 28.64 2.52 5.91
N GLU A 380 27.94 3.24 5.04
CA GLU A 380 27.46 2.72 3.75
C GLU A 380 28.53 2.93 2.68
N ALA A 381 28.95 1.84 2.03
CA ALA A 381 29.95 1.90 0.95
C ALA A 381 29.38 2.54 -0.32
N ASP A 382 28.13 2.22 -0.63
CA ASP A 382 27.46 2.64 -1.87
C ASP A 382 26.54 3.83 -1.65
N TRP A 383 26.52 4.72 -2.64
CA TRP A 383 25.52 5.78 -2.77
C TRP A 383 24.11 5.20 -2.82
N ARG A 384 23.18 5.80 -2.07
CA ARG A 384 21.78 5.34 -1.98
C ARG A 384 20.99 5.48 -3.28
N GLY A 385 21.43 6.33 -4.21
CA GLY A 385 20.67 6.61 -5.42
C GLY A 385 19.29 7.16 -5.07
N TRP A 386 18.25 6.57 -5.68
CA TRP A 386 16.86 6.95 -5.44
C TRP A 386 16.33 6.54 -4.07
N TYR A 387 16.90 5.52 -3.41
CA TYR A 387 16.41 5.04 -2.12
C TYR A 387 16.51 6.12 -1.04
N ALA A 388 15.45 6.29 -0.26
CA ALA A 388 15.33 7.36 0.73
C ALA A 388 15.40 8.78 0.13
N GLY A 389 15.39 8.93 -1.20
CA GLY A 389 15.10 10.19 -1.87
C GLY A 389 13.61 10.51 -1.86
N ALA A 390 13.14 11.30 -2.82
CA ALA A 390 11.73 11.69 -2.92
C ALA A 390 11.19 11.44 -4.34
N VAL A 391 9.96 10.96 -4.44
CA VAL A 391 9.14 11.15 -5.65
C VAL A 391 8.19 12.30 -5.40
N ALA A 392 8.12 13.25 -6.32
CA ALA A 392 7.35 14.47 -6.12
C ALA A 392 6.58 14.93 -7.36
N ARG A 393 5.43 15.53 -7.09
CA ARG A 393 4.71 16.45 -7.98
C ARG A 393 4.90 17.86 -7.42
N LEU A 394 5.40 18.77 -8.24
CA LEU A 394 5.62 20.18 -7.92
C LEU A 394 4.80 21.02 -8.89
N GLY A 395 3.62 21.49 -8.45
CA GLY A 395 2.72 22.31 -9.25
C GLY A 395 3.30 23.70 -9.52
N SER A 396 2.97 24.27 -10.67
CA SER A 396 3.32 25.65 -11.02
C SER A 396 2.60 26.69 -10.15
N ASP A 397 1.51 26.29 -9.50
CA ASP A 397 0.82 27.06 -8.45
C ASP A 397 1.51 27.00 -7.07
N GLY A 398 2.63 26.27 -6.98
CA GLY A 398 3.37 26.06 -5.74
C GLY A 398 2.81 24.95 -4.85
N SER A 399 1.80 24.18 -5.30
CA SER A 399 1.36 22.96 -4.62
C SER A 399 2.41 21.85 -4.72
N ILE A 400 2.47 20.97 -3.72
CA ILE A 400 3.40 19.84 -3.70
C ILE A 400 2.75 18.61 -3.12
N THR A 401 3.08 17.45 -3.70
CA THR A 401 2.93 16.16 -3.05
C THR A 401 4.25 15.41 -3.22
N ALA A 402 4.91 15.06 -2.12
CA ALA A 402 6.15 14.30 -2.14
C ALA A 402 6.08 13.11 -1.17
N HIS A 403 6.66 12.00 -1.60
CA HIS A 403 6.75 10.76 -0.83
C HIS A 403 8.19 10.28 -0.81
N THR A 404 8.62 9.76 0.33
CA THR A 404 9.95 9.17 0.47
C THR A 404 10.03 7.88 -0.33
N VAL A 405 11.10 7.70 -1.10
CA VAL A 405 11.29 6.51 -1.93
C VAL A 405 11.66 5.32 -1.04
N LEU A 406 10.63 4.55 -0.68
CA LEU A 406 10.71 3.31 0.08
C LEU A 406 9.93 2.22 -0.63
N ARG A 407 10.26 0.96 -0.31
CA ARG A 407 9.65 -0.23 -0.92
C ARG A 407 9.59 -0.11 -2.45
N ALA A 408 10.74 0.23 -3.04
CA ALA A 408 10.87 0.59 -4.43
C ALA A 408 11.87 -0.32 -5.16
N ALA A 409 11.65 -0.47 -6.45
CA ALA A 409 12.59 -1.11 -7.37
C ALA A 409 12.99 -0.10 -8.45
N ARG A 410 14.30 -0.03 -8.70
CA ARG A 410 14.90 0.63 -9.85
C ARG A 410 15.23 -0.43 -10.88
N VAL A 411 14.75 -0.29 -12.11
CA VAL A 411 14.99 -1.23 -13.20
C VAL A 411 15.72 -0.50 -14.32
N ALA A 412 16.88 -1.01 -14.73
CA ALA A 412 17.64 -0.50 -15.86
C ALA A 412 18.49 -1.63 -16.47
N GLY A 413 18.60 -1.68 -17.80
CA GLY A 413 19.41 -2.71 -18.48
C GLY A 413 18.99 -4.17 -18.20
N GLY A 414 17.73 -4.42 -17.83
CA GLY A 414 17.23 -5.75 -17.47
C GLY A 414 17.61 -6.22 -16.05
N ILE A 415 18.17 -5.34 -15.23
CA ILE A 415 18.49 -5.60 -13.82
C ILE A 415 17.52 -4.79 -12.96
N ALA A 416 16.94 -5.44 -11.96
CA ALA A 416 16.18 -4.82 -10.90
C ALA A 416 17.07 -4.66 -9.66
N GLU A 417 17.22 -3.42 -9.22
CA GLU A 417 17.93 -3.00 -8.01
C GLU A 417 16.91 -2.59 -6.95
N ILE A 418 16.98 -3.22 -5.79
CA ILE A 418 16.14 -2.94 -4.63
C ILE A 418 17.06 -2.66 -3.45
N ARG A 419 16.97 -1.46 -2.88
CA ARG A 419 17.66 -1.10 -1.65
C ARG A 419 16.66 -1.05 -0.50
N THR A 420 17.00 -1.69 0.62
CA THR A 420 16.16 -1.73 1.81
C THR A 420 17.01 -1.54 3.07
N GLY A 421 16.36 -1.12 4.14
CA GLY A 421 17.02 -0.85 5.41
C GLY A 421 16.06 -0.86 6.59
N GLY A 422 16.62 -0.59 7.76
CA GLY A 422 15.92 -0.55 9.04
C GLY A 422 16.45 0.59 9.91
N ASN A 423 15.57 1.11 10.77
CA ASN A 423 15.96 2.05 11.81
C ASN A 423 16.56 1.26 12.97
N ILE A 424 17.82 1.52 13.28
CA ILE A 424 18.55 0.87 14.35
C ILE A 424 18.55 1.73 15.61
N LEU A 425 18.28 1.08 16.74
CA LEU A 425 18.36 1.65 18.08
C LEU A 425 19.45 0.93 18.88
N VAL A 426 19.77 1.44 20.07
CA VAL A 426 20.85 0.91 20.92
C VAL A 426 20.65 -0.57 21.30
N ASP A 427 19.40 -1.03 21.32
CA ASP A 427 18.94 -2.38 21.65
C ASP A 427 18.70 -3.27 20.41
N SER A 428 18.92 -2.76 19.20
CA SER A 428 18.79 -3.54 17.96
C SER A 428 19.76 -4.72 17.93
N ASN A 429 19.36 -5.83 17.29
CA ASN A 429 20.21 -7.00 17.06
C ASN A 429 20.69 -7.01 15.60
N PRO A 430 22.01 -6.96 15.34
CA PRO A 430 22.54 -6.83 13.98
C PRO A 430 22.09 -7.91 12.98
N GLU A 431 21.99 -9.17 13.42
CA GLU A 431 21.61 -10.30 12.56
C GLU A 431 20.13 -10.18 12.17
N LYS A 432 19.27 -9.84 13.13
CA LYS A 432 17.83 -9.62 12.87
C LYS A 432 17.57 -8.46 11.92
N GLU A 433 18.33 -7.37 12.01
CA GLU A 433 18.20 -6.22 11.10
C GLU A 433 18.62 -6.59 9.68
N GLU A 434 19.66 -7.42 9.52
CA GLU A 434 20.04 -7.98 8.22
C GLU A 434 18.94 -8.88 7.65
N ASP A 435 18.41 -9.81 8.45
CA ASP A 435 17.31 -10.69 8.03
C ASP A 435 16.07 -9.89 7.62
N GLU A 436 15.73 -8.84 8.38
CA GLU A 436 14.61 -7.96 8.05
C GLU A 436 14.79 -7.24 6.72
N SER A 437 16.00 -6.72 6.45
CA SER A 437 16.30 -6.06 5.17
C SER A 437 16.16 -7.02 3.98
N ARG A 438 16.59 -8.27 4.11
CA ARG A 438 16.46 -9.33 3.09
C ARG A 438 14.99 -9.68 2.85
N LEU A 439 14.20 -9.85 3.91
CA LEU A 439 12.76 -10.11 3.81
C LEU A 439 12.01 -8.96 3.12
N LYS A 440 12.33 -7.71 3.45
CA LYS A 440 11.78 -6.52 2.78
C LYS A 440 12.08 -6.51 1.29
N ALA A 441 13.29 -6.90 0.90
CA ALA A 441 13.70 -6.97 -0.50
C ALA A 441 13.00 -8.12 -1.26
N GLN A 442 12.92 -9.30 -0.64
CA GLN A 442 12.26 -10.47 -1.24
C GLN A 442 10.79 -10.21 -1.59
N SER A 443 10.07 -9.45 -0.75
CA SER A 443 8.69 -9.06 -1.05
C SER A 443 8.56 -8.28 -2.37
N LEU A 444 9.55 -7.46 -2.75
CA LEU A 444 9.54 -6.71 -4.01
C LEU A 444 10.03 -7.56 -5.18
N PHE A 445 11.03 -8.42 -4.98
CA PHE A 445 11.44 -9.36 -6.03
C PHE A 445 10.30 -10.30 -6.44
N SER A 446 9.39 -10.65 -5.53
CA SER A 446 8.23 -11.49 -5.83
C SER A 446 7.25 -10.93 -6.88
N VAL A 447 7.32 -9.63 -7.20
CA VAL A 447 6.54 -9.02 -8.31
C VAL A 447 7.37 -8.82 -9.58
N LEU A 448 8.68 -9.04 -9.50
CA LEU A 448 9.68 -8.88 -10.57
C LEU A 448 10.20 -10.22 -11.11
N GLU A 449 9.88 -11.33 -10.46
CA GLU A 449 10.14 -12.67 -10.95
C GLU A 449 8.97 -13.11 -11.86
N ALA A 450 9.31 -13.63 -13.03
CA ALA A 450 8.35 -14.27 -13.93
C ALA A 450 7.90 -15.60 -13.30
N ALA A 451 7.05 -15.52 -12.29
CA ALA A 451 6.32 -16.69 -11.87
C ALA A 451 5.21 -16.92 -12.89
N ASP A 452 5.12 -18.15 -13.38
CA ASP A 452 3.83 -18.86 -13.52
C ASP A 452 3.11 -18.87 -12.17
N SER A 453 2.88 -17.69 -11.60
CA SER A 453 1.96 -17.52 -10.51
C SER A 453 0.61 -17.73 -11.17
N THR A 454 0.12 -18.97 -11.07
CA THR A 454 -1.29 -19.21 -10.81
C THR A 454 -1.79 -17.98 -10.07
N PRO A 455 -2.72 -17.20 -10.64
CA PRO A 455 -3.20 -16.00 -9.98
C PRO A 455 -3.56 -16.42 -8.56
N LEU A 456 -2.83 -15.89 -7.58
CA LEU A 456 -3.31 -15.87 -6.20
C LEU A 456 -4.68 -15.23 -6.33
N SER A 457 -5.68 -16.09 -6.12
CA SER A 457 -7.10 -15.90 -6.37
C SER A 457 -7.44 -14.42 -6.42
N ALA A 458 -7.92 -13.97 -7.60
CA ALA A 458 -8.60 -12.69 -7.74
C ALA A 458 -9.45 -12.49 -6.48
N ALA A 459 -9.40 -11.29 -5.87
CA ALA A 459 -10.23 -10.94 -4.71
C ALA A 459 -11.59 -11.64 -4.89
N PRO A 460 -11.99 -12.55 -3.96
CA PRO A 460 -13.09 -13.45 -4.24
C PRO A 460 -14.26 -12.59 -4.67
N ARG A 461 -14.81 -12.88 -5.87
CA ARG A 461 -16.05 -12.24 -6.30
C ARG A 461 -17.01 -12.33 -5.12
N ALA A 462 -17.48 -11.19 -4.65
CA ALA A 462 -18.33 -11.14 -3.46
C ALA A 462 -19.50 -12.13 -3.65
N ARG A 463 -19.63 -13.10 -2.74
CA ARG A 463 -20.71 -14.09 -2.82
C ARG A 463 -22.03 -13.36 -2.62
N LEU A 464 -22.90 -13.36 -3.61
CA LEU A 464 -24.18 -12.68 -3.49
C LEU A 464 -25.14 -13.58 -2.72
N TYR A 465 -25.67 -13.12 -1.59
CA TYR A 465 -26.61 -13.90 -0.79
C TYR A 465 -27.91 -13.15 -0.52
N ARG A 466 -28.96 -13.91 -0.20
CA ARG A 466 -30.22 -13.39 0.35
C ARG A 466 -30.54 -14.10 1.66
N PHE A 467 -31.14 -13.36 2.59
CA PHE A 467 -31.77 -13.99 3.76
C PHE A 467 -33.10 -14.60 3.35
N VAL A 468 -33.36 -15.80 3.84
CA VAL A 468 -34.70 -16.38 3.85
C VAL A 468 -35.50 -15.65 4.92
N GLU A 469 -36.67 -15.13 4.57
CA GLU A 469 -37.56 -14.47 5.52
C GLU A 469 -37.96 -15.46 6.63
N SER A 470 -37.64 -15.12 7.87
CA SER A 470 -37.81 -15.97 9.05
C SER A 470 -38.25 -15.17 10.28
N ASP A 471 -38.59 -15.87 11.35
CA ASP A 471 -38.96 -15.29 12.64
C ASP A 471 -37.79 -14.76 13.49
N ASP A 472 -36.55 -14.91 13.02
CA ASP A 472 -35.34 -14.34 13.64
C ASP A 472 -34.94 -13.02 12.97
N ASP A 473 -34.71 -11.98 13.78
CA ASP A 473 -34.22 -10.69 13.30
C ASP A 473 -32.75 -10.83 12.89
N VAL A 474 -32.45 -10.46 11.65
CA VAL A 474 -31.07 -10.42 11.15
C VAL A 474 -30.32 -9.31 11.89
N LEU A 475 -29.41 -9.70 12.79
CA LEU A 475 -28.54 -8.76 13.48
C LEU A 475 -27.51 -8.15 12.51
N PRO A 476 -27.26 -6.83 12.53
CA PRO A 476 -26.21 -6.18 11.73
C PRO A 476 -24.82 -6.81 11.90
N ARG A 477 -24.58 -7.44 13.05
CA ARG A 477 -23.33 -8.15 13.34
C ARG A 477 -23.15 -9.43 12.53
N LEU A 478 -24.24 -10.14 12.24
CA LEU A 478 -24.21 -11.29 11.34
C LEU A 478 -23.92 -10.82 9.90
N GLU A 479 -24.56 -9.74 9.45
CA GLU A 479 -24.28 -9.14 8.13
C GLU A 479 -22.81 -8.73 8.00
N ASN A 480 -22.23 -8.10 9.02
CA ASN A 480 -20.80 -7.75 9.05
C ASN A 480 -19.90 -8.99 9.03
N ALA A 481 -20.25 -10.07 9.75
CA ALA A 481 -19.49 -11.31 9.74
C ALA A 481 -19.51 -11.97 8.36
N LEU A 482 -20.66 -11.98 7.69
CA LEU A 482 -20.82 -12.48 6.32
C LEU A 482 -20.04 -11.64 5.30
N ALA A 483 -20.09 -10.31 5.43
CA ALA A 483 -19.30 -9.38 4.62
C ALA A 483 -17.79 -9.62 4.78
N THR A 484 -17.33 -9.79 6.01
CA THR A 484 -15.93 -10.13 6.33
C THR A 484 -15.52 -11.47 5.72
N ALA A 485 -16.43 -12.45 5.73
CA ALA A 485 -16.22 -13.76 5.10
C ALA A 485 -16.34 -13.76 3.55
N GLY A 486 -16.53 -12.58 2.94
CA GLY A 486 -16.56 -12.39 1.48
C GLY A 486 -17.93 -12.54 0.84
N ALA A 487 -19.02 -12.34 1.59
CA ALA A 487 -20.39 -12.44 1.09
C ALA A 487 -21.15 -11.10 1.21
N THR A 488 -21.86 -10.69 0.16
CA THR A 488 -22.61 -9.43 0.10
C THR A 488 -24.09 -9.70 -0.15
N ARG A 489 -24.97 -9.00 0.58
CA ARG A 489 -26.41 -9.13 0.40
C ARG A 489 -26.83 -8.51 -0.94
N ALA A 490 -27.61 -9.23 -1.75
CA ALA A 490 -28.11 -8.73 -3.03
C ALA A 490 -29.50 -9.28 -3.36
N HIS A 491 -30.21 -8.55 -4.23
CA HIS A 491 -31.51 -9.00 -4.74
C HIS A 491 -31.37 -10.21 -5.68
N GLU A 492 -30.35 -10.19 -6.55
CA GLU A 492 -29.94 -11.34 -7.37
C GLU A 492 -28.88 -12.16 -6.63
N ALA A 493 -29.34 -12.99 -5.69
CA ALA A 493 -28.49 -13.82 -4.85
C ALA A 493 -28.12 -15.15 -5.51
N GLN A 494 -26.89 -15.59 -5.27
CA GLN A 494 -26.35 -16.89 -5.68
C GLN A 494 -26.55 -17.96 -4.61
N MET A 495 -26.83 -17.56 -3.36
CA MET A 495 -27.06 -18.47 -2.23
C MET A 495 -28.08 -17.91 -1.22
N SER A 496 -28.64 -18.80 -0.41
CA SER A 496 -29.56 -18.44 0.67
C SER A 496 -28.92 -18.61 2.05
N ILE A 497 -29.32 -17.76 2.99
CA ILE A 497 -28.97 -17.89 4.41
C ILE A 497 -30.25 -17.98 5.24
N LEU A 498 -30.34 -18.99 6.09
CA LEU A 498 -31.49 -19.24 6.97
C LEU A 498 -31.05 -19.12 8.44
N SER A 499 -31.54 -18.12 9.17
CA SER A 499 -31.20 -17.89 10.58
C SER A 499 -32.27 -18.34 11.57
N GLY A 500 -33.55 -18.31 11.17
CA GLY A 500 -34.70 -18.72 11.99
C GLY A 500 -35.65 -19.68 11.27
N VAL A 501 -36.86 -19.84 11.79
CA VAL A 501 -37.94 -20.63 11.19
C VAL A 501 -38.47 -19.86 9.97
N PRO A 502 -38.43 -20.43 8.76
CA PRO A 502 -38.80 -19.71 7.55
C PRO A 502 -40.31 -19.45 7.50
N ALA A 503 -40.71 -18.22 7.14
CA ALA A 503 -42.11 -17.87 6.94
C ALA A 503 -42.72 -18.61 5.74
N LYS A 504 -41.90 -18.93 4.73
CA LYS A 504 -42.26 -19.69 3.53
C LYS A 504 -41.18 -20.74 3.22
N PRO A 505 -41.33 -22.01 3.67
CA PRO A 505 -40.34 -23.07 3.42
C PRO A 505 -39.96 -23.25 1.93
N ALA A 506 -40.91 -23.05 1.01
CA ALA A 506 -40.69 -23.12 -0.43
C ALA A 506 -39.76 -22.02 -1.00
N SER A 507 -39.37 -21.02 -0.20
CA SER A 507 -38.47 -19.93 -0.63
C SER A 507 -36.99 -20.25 -0.46
N ILE A 508 -36.65 -21.38 0.17
CA ILE A 508 -35.28 -21.83 0.36
C ILE A 508 -34.69 -22.26 -0.99
N GLN A 509 -33.52 -21.71 -1.34
CA GLN A 509 -32.78 -22.05 -2.55
C GLN A 509 -31.36 -22.48 -2.20
N GLU A 510 -30.85 -23.48 -2.93
CA GLU A 510 -29.45 -23.90 -2.84
C GLU A 510 -28.54 -23.03 -3.70
N PRO A 511 -27.28 -22.80 -3.27
CA PRO A 511 -26.64 -23.27 -2.04
C PRO A 511 -27.21 -22.61 -0.77
N LEU A 512 -27.26 -23.35 0.34
CA LEU A 512 -27.87 -22.91 1.61
C LEU A 512 -26.89 -23.01 2.79
N LEU A 513 -26.78 -21.92 3.55
CA LEU A 513 -26.18 -21.90 4.88
C LEU A 513 -27.27 -21.68 5.93
N ALA A 514 -27.51 -22.67 6.79
CA ALA A 514 -28.42 -22.56 7.92
C ALA A 514 -27.65 -22.29 9.22
N LEU A 515 -28.13 -21.37 10.05
CA LEU A 515 -27.48 -20.93 11.28
C LEU A 515 -28.44 -21.06 12.46
N GLY A 516 -27.93 -21.45 13.63
CA GLY A 516 -28.67 -21.44 14.90
C GLY A 516 -30.05 -22.14 14.82
N GLU A 517 -31.11 -21.39 15.08
CA GLU A 517 -32.49 -21.90 15.07
C GLU A 517 -32.94 -22.32 13.66
N GLY A 518 -32.50 -21.63 12.60
CA GLY A 518 -32.72 -22.05 11.22
C GLY A 518 -32.08 -23.40 10.90
N ALA A 519 -30.89 -23.68 11.46
CA ALA A 519 -30.24 -24.98 11.34
C ALA A 519 -31.01 -26.09 12.09
N LEU A 520 -31.51 -25.80 13.29
CA LEU A 520 -32.32 -26.74 14.09
C LEU A 520 -33.64 -27.07 13.39
N TRP A 521 -34.33 -26.06 12.85
CA TRP A 521 -35.56 -26.26 12.09
C TRP A 521 -35.30 -27.12 10.84
N LEU A 522 -34.28 -26.78 10.04
CA LEU A 522 -33.95 -27.49 8.81
C LEU A 522 -33.66 -28.98 9.06
N LEU A 523 -32.86 -29.28 10.09
CA LEU A 523 -32.54 -30.65 10.45
C LEU A 523 -33.74 -31.40 11.04
N GLY A 524 -34.61 -30.71 11.78
CA GLY A 524 -35.87 -31.26 12.29
C GLY A 524 -36.83 -31.67 11.16
N GLU A 525 -37.01 -30.81 10.15
CA GLU A 525 -37.79 -31.12 8.95
C GLU A 525 -37.20 -32.31 8.16
N ALA A 526 -35.87 -32.46 8.19
CA ALA A 526 -35.20 -33.62 7.60
C ALA A 526 -35.38 -34.91 8.41
N GLY A 527 -36.04 -34.86 9.57
CA GLY A 527 -36.34 -36.01 10.43
C GLY A 527 -35.37 -36.21 11.60
N ALA A 528 -34.50 -35.25 11.90
CA ALA A 528 -33.62 -35.33 13.07
C ALA A 528 -34.42 -35.14 14.37
N VAL A 529 -34.06 -35.89 15.42
CA VAL A 529 -34.69 -35.76 16.74
C VAL A 529 -34.13 -34.54 17.47
N VAL A 530 -34.89 -33.45 17.47
CA VAL A 530 -34.54 -32.21 18.17
C VAL A 530 -35.00 -32.29 19.63
N ALA A 531 -34.04 -32.42 20.56
CA ALA A 531 -34.30 -32.53 21.99
C ALA A 531 -34.34 -31.13 22.63
N VAL A 532 -35.29 -30.92 23.56
CA VAL A 532 -35.29 -29.75 24.45
C VAL A 532 -34.27 -29.96 25.55
N LEU A 533 -33.38 -28.99 25.75
CA LEU A 533 -32.37 -29.05 26.79
C LEU A 533 -33.02 -28.86 28.17
N VAL A 534 -32.60 -29.66 29.16
CA VAL A 534 -33.12 -29.62 30.53
C VAL A 534 -32.90 -28.25 31.19
N ARG A 535 -31.82 -27.55 30.79
CA ARG A 535 -31.61 -26.14 31.09
C ARG A 535 -31.36 -25.38 29.78
N PRO A 536 -32.03 -24.26 29.54
CA PRO A 536 -31.68 -23.36 28.45
C PRO A 536 -30.23 -22.92 28.53
N GLU A 537 -29.49 -23.02 27.42
CA GLU A 537 -28.09 -22.63 27.35
C GLU A 537 -27.96 -21.35 26.54
N PHE A 538 -28.05 -20.22 27.25
CA PHE A 538 -27.87 -18.89 26.68
C PHE A 538 -26.45 -18.39 26.95
N ALA A 539 -25.76 -17.94 25.90
CA ALA A 539 -24.43 -17.34 26.00
C ALA A 539 -23.38 -18.27 26.65
N ARG A 540 -23.40 -19.55 26.27
CA ARG A 540 -22.43 -20.55 26.72
C ARG A 540 -21.30 -20.68 25.70
N ILE A 541 -20.05 -20.83 26.15
CA ILE A 541 -18.96 -21.30 25.29
C ILE A 541 -19.03 -22.83 25.25
N VAL A 542 -19.05 -23.39 24.04
CA VAL A 542 -18.96 -24.83 23.81
C VAL A 542 -17.67 -25.17 23.10
N GLU A 543 -17.00 -26.21 23.58
CA GLU A 543 -15.84 -26.81 22.93
C GLU A 543 -16.31 -27.87 21.92
N GLY A 544 -15.93 -27.69 20.67
CA GLY A 544 -16.28 -28.51 19.53
C GLY A 544 -15.08 -29.18 18.88
N ARG A 545 -15.30 -30.40 18.38
CA ARG A 545 -14.34 -31.11 17.53
C ARG A 545 -14.96 -31.35 16.16
N ALA A 546 -14.28 -30.87 15.13
CA ALA A 546 -14.69 -31.09 13.75
C ALA A 546 -14.41 -32.53 13.30
N SER A 547 -15.33 -33.08 12.50
CA SER A 547 -15.12 -34.34 11.79
C SER A 547 -14.15 -34.12 10.62
N GLN A 548 -13.16 -35.00 10.47
CA GLN A 548 -12.19 -34.94 9.36
C GLN A 548 -12.85 -35.04 7.97
N ASN A 549 -14.04 -35.65 7.92
CA ASN A 549 -14.82 -35.84 6.69
C ASN A 549 -15.92 -34.78 6.52
N GLY A 550 -16.02 -33.82 7.44
CA GLY A 550 -16.96 -32.69 7.37
C GLY A 550 -16.32 -31.42 6.82
N PHE A 551 -17.14 -30.45 6.41
CA PHE A 551 -16.67 -29.16 5.89
C PHE A 551 -15.86 -28.36 6.90
N LEU A 552 -16.14 -28.53 8.20
CA LEU A 552 -15.33 -27.95 9.28
C LEU A 552 -14.05 -28.74 9.57
N GLY A 553 -13.72 -29.80 8.84
CA GLY A 553 -12.52 -30.61 9.09
C GLY A 553 -11.23 -29.78 9.10
N VAL A 554 -11.17 -28.71 8.31
CA VAL A 554 -10.07 -27.74 8.28
C VAL A 554 -9.97 -26.86 9.54
N VAL A 555 -11.05 -26.76 10.32
CA VAL A 555 -11.14 -25.94 11.54
C VAL A 555 -10.60 -26.70 12.76
N GLY A 556 -10.68 -28.04 12.78
CA GLY A 556 -10.18 -28.87 13.87
C GLY A 556 -10.96 -28.70 15.17
N ALA A 557 -10.28 -28.47 16.29
CA ALA A 557 -10.90 -28.15 17.57
C ALA A 557 -11.18 -26.64 17.68
N PHE A 558 -12.33 -26.26 18.23
CA PHE A 558 -12.74 -24.86 18.33
C PHE A 558 -13.67 -24.60 19.52
N SER A 559 -13.69 -23.35 19.99
CA SER A 559 -14.65 -22.87 21.00
C SER A 559 -15.66 -21.94 20.34
N ALA A 560 -16.95 -22.16 20.52
CA ALA A 560 -18.00 -21.35 19.90
C ALA A 560 -19.08 -20.89 20.88
N GLY A 561 -19.75 -19.79 20.56
CA GLY A 561 -20.92 -19.31 21.27
C GLY A 561 -22.17 -20.13 20.97
N TRP A 562 -22.71 -20.79 21.99
CA TRP A 562 -23.96 -21.52 21.96
C TRP A 562 -25.08 -20.67 22.59
N TYR A 563 -26.15 -20.47 21.82
CA TYR A 563 -27.39 -19.83 22.23
C TYR A 563 -28.56 -20.70 21.79
N SER A 564 -28.95 -21.67 22.61
CA SER A 564 -30.05 -22.57 22.24
C SER A 564 -30.79 -23.14 23.43
N THR A 565 -32.07 -23.41 23.21
CA THR A 565 -32.92 -24.19 24.12
C THR A 565 -33.08 -25.64 23.65
N ARG A 566 -32.56 -25.95 22.46
CA ARG A 566 -32.73 -27.22 21.75
C ARG A 566 -31.40 -27.72 21.16
N ALA A 567 -31.22 -29.02 21.06
CA ALA A 567 -30.03 -29.61 20.48
C ALA A 567 -30.32 -30.95 19.82
N ILE A 568 -29.41 -31.41 18.96
CA ILE A 568 -29.48 -32.70 18.30
C ILE A 568 -28.31 -33.55 18.79
N ARG A 569 -28.56 -34.81 19.15
CA ARG A 569 -27.53 -35.74 19.63
C ARG A 569 -26.68 -36.24 18.48
N SER A 570 -25.38 -36.38 18.70
CA SER A 570 -24.51 -37.08 17.77
C SER A 570 -24.97 -38.54 17.58
N GLY A 571 -24.83 -39.05 16.37
CA GLY A 571 -25.31 -40.35 15.91
C GLY A 571 -26.79 -40.39 15.52
N THR A 572 -27.52 -39.26 15.59
CA THR A 572 -28.98 -39.24 15.35
C THR A 572 -29.42 -38.51 14.08
N LEU A 573 -28.49 -38.00 13.27
CA LEU A 573 -28.86 -37.40 11.99
C LEU A 573 -29.38 -38.46 11.01
N PRO A 574 -30.52 -38.22 10.34
CA PRO A 574 -31.03 -39.10 9.32
C PRO A 574 -30.15 -39.04 8.06
N ALA A 575 -30.00 -40.18 7.36
CA ALA A 575 -29.40 -40.17 6.04
C ALA A 575 -30.22 -39.27 5.09
N PRO A 576 -29.59 -38.46 4.22
CA PRO A 576 -28.16 -38.44 3.89
C PRO A 576 -27.35 -37.32 4.59
N TRP A 577 -27.78 -36.85 5.76
CA TRP A 577 -27.03 -35.84 6.54
C TRP A 577 -25.80 -36.44 7.23
N MET A 578 -24.76 -35.62 7.38
CA MET A 578 -23.54 -35.94 8.10
C MET A 578 -23.17 -34.87 9.11
N GLU A 579 -22.59 -35.32 10.21
CA GLU A 579 -22.02 -34.46 11.24
C GLU A 579 -20.68 -33.89 10.78
N SER A 580 -20.57 -32.57 10.81
CA SER A 580 -19.32 -31.86 10.53
C SER A 580 -18.60 -31.42 11.80
N ALA A 581 -19.29 -31.26 12.93
CA ALA A 581 -18.67 -31.01 14.22
C ALA A 581 -19.60 -31.43 15.37
N VAL A 582 -19.00 -31.88 16.48
CA VAL A 582 -19.69 -32.36 17.69
C VAL A 582 -19.02 -31.76 18.93
N SER A 583 -19.81 -31.40 19.94
CA SER A 583 -19.31 -30.95 21.24
C SER A 583 -18.75 -32.10 22.07
N GLU A 584 -17.94 -31.79 23.09
CA GLU A 584 -17.48 -32.81 24.06
C GLU A 584 -18.64 -33.52 24.78
N GLU A 585 -19.81 -32.88 24.84
CA GLU A 585 -21.01 -33.40 25.49
C GLU A 585 -21.87 -34.25 24.56
N GLY A 586 -21.44 -34.47 23.31
CA GLY A 586 -22.13 -35.30 22.34
C GLY A 586 -23.30 -34.60 21.64
N TRP A 587 -23.24 -33.28 21.49
CA TRP A 587 -24.22 -32.50 20.74
C TRP A 587 -23.66 -32.05 19.39
N ILE A 588 -24.49 -32.07 18.36
CA ILE A 588 -24.07 -31.64 17.02
C ILE A 588 -23.93 -30.12 17.00
N LEU A 589 -22.78 -29.66 16.50
CA LEU A 589 -22.44 -28.25 16.35
C LEU A 589 -22.48 -27.80 14.88
N ALA A 590 -22.25 -28.73 13.95
CA ALA A 590 -22.39 -28.47 12.53
C ALA A 590 -22.76 -29.75 11.78
N ALA A 591 -23.51 -29.61 10.69
CA ALA A 591 -23.92 -30.70 9.81
C ALA A 591 -23.88 -30.28 8.34
N GLN A 592 -23.82 -31.26 7.44
CA GLN A 592 -23.89 -31.05 6.00
C GLN A 592 -24.73 -32.13 5.33
N HIS A 593 -25.34 -31.79 4.21
CA HIS A 593 -26.02 -32.74 3.35
C HIS A 593 -25.01 -33.41 2.40
N ARG A 594 -25.11 -34.72 2.15
CA ARG A 594 -24.21 -35.42 1.21
C ARG A 594 -24.49 -35.11 -0.26
N GLU A 595 -25.77 -34.91 -0.58
CA GLU A 595 -26.25 -34.87 -1.98
C GLU A 595 -26.62 -33.45 -2.45
N HIS A 596 -26.76 -32.50 -1.53
CA HIS A 596 -27.25 -31.15 -1.78
C HIS A 596 -26.25 -30.15 -1.20
N ARG A 597 -26.17 -28.94 -1.77
CA ARG A 597 -25.22 -27.89 -1.34
C ARG A 597 -25.78 -27.15 -0.13
N ILE A 598 -25.93 -27.88 0.98
CA ILE A 598 -26.55 -27.41 2.21
C ILE A 598 -25.65 -27.75 3.40
N CYS A 599 -25.28 -26.72 4.17
CA CYS A 599 -24.58 -26.88 5.43
C CYS A 599 -25.26 -26.09 6.55
N ALA A 600 -25.09 -26.56 7.78
CA ALA A 600 -25.75 -26.08 8.97
C ALA A 600 -24.72 -25.85 10.08
N LEU A 601 -24.75 -24.67 10.70
CA LEU A 601 -24.02 -24.34 11.93
C LEU A 601 -25.03 -24.15 13.05
N LEU A 602 -25.05 -25.04 14.04
CA LEU A 602 -26.00 -24.97 15.16
C LEU A 602 -25.54 -24.00 16.27
N PHE A 603 -24.29 -23.55 16.21
CA PHE A 603 -23.77 -22.44 17.03
C PHE A 603 -23.87 -21.10 16.27
N ARG A 604 -23.67 -19.98 16.97
CA ARG A 604 -23.72 -18.64 16.36
C ARG A 604 -22.32 -18.18 15.93
N PRO A 605 -21.95 -18.22 14.63
CA PRO A 605 -20.63 -17.80 14.19
C PRO A 605 -20.40 -16.29 14.41
N ASP A 606 -21.48 -15.52 14.45
CA ASP A 606 -21.49 -14.08 14.69
C ASP A 606 -21.42 -13.72 16.18
N SER A 607 -21.43 -14.66 17.13
CA SER A 607 -21.39 -14.36 18.58
C SER A 607 -20.04 -13.81 19.05
N VAL A 608 -20.03 -12.97 20.10
CA VAL A 608 -18.81 -12.52 20.80
C VAL A 608 -18.05 -13.71 21.38
N LEU A 609 -18.78 -14.76 21.75
CA LEU A 609 -18.20 -15.98 22.32
C LEU A 609 -17.52 -16.87 21.27
N SER A 610 -17.89 -16.72 20.00
CA SER A 610 -17.26 -17.43 18.86
C SER A 610 -16.01 -16.74 18.32
N LEU A 611 -15.61 -15.63 18.94
CA LEU A 611 -14.44 -14.83 18.57
C LEU A 611 -13.12 -15.44 19.06
N ARG A 612 -13.16 -16.19 20.15
CA ARG A 612 -11.96 -16.78 20.75
C ARG A 612 -11.31 -17.72 19.75
N GLY A 613 -10.10 -17.36 19.31
CA GLY A 613 -9.39 -18.07 18.26
C GLY A 613 -10.22 -18.22 17.01
N ALA A 614 -10.89 -17.16 16.52
CA ALA A 614 -11.52 -17.05 15.19
C ALA A 614 -12.54 -18.14 14.78
N ALA A 615 -13.09 -18.91 15.73
CA ALA A 615 -13.89 -20.09 15.42
C ALA A 615 -15.08 -19.82 14.50
N GLY A 616 -15.82 -18.73 14.75
CA GLY A 616 -16.96 -18.32 13.92
C GLY A 616 -16.57 -17.96 12.49
N MET A 617 -15.49 -17.18 12.33
CA MET A 617 -15.03 -16.74 11.01
C MET A 617 -14.44 -17.90 10.20
N ARG A 618 -13.63 -18.74 10.83
CA ARG A 618 -13.12 -19.97 10.19
C ARG A 618 -14.26 -20.90 9.76
N ALA A 619 -15.30 -21.02 10.57
CA ALA A 619 -16.47 -21.82 10.22
C ALA A 619 -17.25 -21.26 9.03
N LEU A 620 -17.40 -19.92 8.95
CA LEU A 620 -18.01 -19.26 7.79
C LEU A 620 -17.18 -19.45 6.51
N HIS A 621 -15.87 -19.25 6.58
CA HIS A 621 -14.98 -19.50 5.43
C HIS A 621 -15.02 -20.96 4.98
N ALA A 622 -14.99 -21.91 5.91
CA ALA A 622 -15.09 -23.34 5.61
C ALA A 622 -16.46 -23.70 5.02
N ALA A 623 -17.55 -23.14 5.56
CA ALA A 623 -18.90 -23.31 5.03
C ALA A 623 -18.99 -22.80 3.59
N PHE A 624 -18.49 -21.60 3.34
CA PHE A 624 -18.53 -21.01 2.00
C PHE A 624 -17.64 -21.72 0.99
N ALA A 625 -16.42 -22.11 1.38
CA ALA A 625 -15.56 -22.90 0.51
C ALA A 625 -16.21 -24.24 0.12
N TRP A 626 -16.85 -24.91 1.08
CA TRP A 626 -17.59 -26.14 0.81
C TRP A 626 -18.80 -25.92 -0.07
N LEU A 627 -19.57 -24.85 0.21
CA LEU A 627 -20.72 -24.48 -0.60
C LEU A 627 -20.29 -24.18 -2.03
N ASP A 628 -19.16 -23.51 -2.29
CA ASP A 628 -18.69 -23.16 -3.64
C ASP A 628 -18.27 -24.37 -4.48
N HIS A 629 -17.59 -25.35 -3.88
CA HIS A 629 -16.90 -26.40 -4.63
C HIS A 629 -17.68 -27.71 -4.79
N GLY A 630 -18.66 -28.02 -3.92
CA GLY A 630 -19.37 -29.29 -3.97
C GLY A 630 -18.44 -30.52 -3.83
N MET A 631 -19.01 -31.72 -3.71
CA MET A 631 -18.19 -32.94 -3.58
C MET A 631 -17.56 -33.30 -4.93
N PHE A 632 -16.27 -33.02 -5.14
CA PHE A 632 -15.27 -33.82 -5.89
C PHE A 632 -13.99 -32.98 -6.05
N ALA A 633 -13.12 -33.01 -5.05
CA ALA A 633 -11.76 -32.44 -5.17
C ALA A 633 -10.69 -33.31 -4.48
N ARG A 634 -10.94 -34.62 -4.30
CA ARG A 634 -9.98 -35.50 -3.58
C ARG A 634 -9.59 -36.80 -4.31
N GLU A 635 -10.02 -37.04 -5.54
CA GLU A 635 -9.67 -38.28 -6.26
C GLU A 635 -8.79 -38.09 -7.52
N SER A 636 -8.50 -36.87 -7.98
CA SER A 636 -7.71 -36.66 -9.21
C SER A 636 -6.19 -36.45 -9.03
N GLU A 637 -5.64 -36.53 -7.81
CA GLU A 637 -4.20 -36.32 -7.55
C GLU A 637 -3.40 -37.62 -7.29
N LYS A 638 -3.99 -38.80 -7.50
CA LYS A 638 -3.28 -40.08 -7.35
C LYS A 638 -3.04 -40.89 -8.63
N GLU A 639 -3.40 -40.36 -9.80
CA GLU A 639 -3.25 -41.11 -11.06
C GLU A 639 -2.20 -40.56 -12.05
N ASN A 640 -1.43 -39.54 -11.68
CA ASN A 640 -0.26 -39.09 -12.47
C ASN A 640 0.96 -38.81 -11.58
N ALA A 641 1.40 -39.83 -10.84
CA ALA A 641 2.72 -39.88 -10.21
C ALA A 641 3.59 -40.94 -10.89
#